data_AF-A0A1Z2L568-F1
#
_entry.id   AF-A0A1Z2L568-F1
#
_cell.length_a   1.000
_cell.length_b   1.000
_cell.length_c   1.000
_cell.angle_alpha   90.00
_cell.angle_beta   90.00
_cell.angle_gamma   90.00
#
_symmetry.space_group_name_H-M   'P 1'
#
loop_
_entity.id
_entity.type
_entity.pdbx_description
1 polymer ?
#
loop_
_entity_poly.entity_id
_entity_poly.type
_entity_poly.pdbx_seq_one_letter_code
_entity_poly.pdbx_strand_id
1 'polypeptide(L)'
;MVISRRAALAGLVAGSAALAAGCSGGGGSGKPKASPSVPIRAVDPRATQSFNNAKASLLLQVMAHPDDDLYFMNPDAEHIVHAGVPVVSVYVTAGEAVGQNWIEGMPKGKPDKAAYSSARHQGLRQAYAEMLGLDRFAPWKKSVLDLGGGVKAETNELVNGARKAQLVFLNIAMLSAGDMRLPLLWERPAGAMQSLVATGSPCTTSSTYRHDTLVDTLATLMDRFKPTVVHTMDPDPDYQVHDATHPKDNDYGACSDHRDHTPTALFTWKALSQWVADSTERDGHPPRFVTTAFRGYYNQRWPHNLPPEVVEQKHRLVEAYGGDPSWDCDNPAGCGDYGQGGDRPMKNRKGWIRSTHYRYEGPAAAPGTDKAGRLEAYGVLGTQAVRWAETSPGSGRWGEPQNLGGGPLAPALASVRDSEGRRLLFALRFSALEGRGRPDTREIVVLEQRSPDGPFKAWQGLGNPEHRPDRGRRVGMPAAVAGPDGRVHLFVRNAGKGVSSRVREADGSWGKWQSLHGQEIQDGLTAVLDAEQRVHVFGTGRDTVHHWAQDAPGQPVRHQPLKGLPQPGGLPGAALGGDGELAVVYRGPAAEQPTVHRLTPGSESVASTELHDFAGYGPLAAHPLAVRGAGDAVMVLGRAVNGEIQLTDASGDSETVRADAKLVPVGTAAMAMDAGHRLCVAGMSPDASPWLWRPEVPHS
;
A
#
# COMPACT_ATOMS: atom_id res chain seq x y z
N MET A 1 -19.79 -69.32 -22.14
CA MET A 1 -19.18 -69.87 -23.37
C MET A 1 -17.88 -69.10 -23.61
N VAL A 2 -16.74 -69.78 -23.40
CA VAL A 2 -15.34 -69.52 -23.80
C VAL A 2 -14.73 -68.09 -23.74
N ILE A 3 -14.06 -67.80 -22.61
CA ILE A 3 -12.73 -67.20 -22.34
C ILE A 3 -12.03 -66.30 -23.41
N SER A 4 -11.63 -65.06 -23.05
CA SER A 4 -10.22 -64.61 -22.88
C SER A 4 -9.96 -63.08 -22.98
N ARG A 5 -9.40 -62.51 -21.89
CA ARG A 5 -8.28 -61.53 -21.70
C ARG A 5 -8.14 -60.19 -22.46
N ARG A 6 -7.86 -59.16 -21.63
CA ARG A 6 -6.81 -58.08 -21.67
C ARG A 6 -6.97 -56.98 -22.74
N ALA A 7 -7.18 -55.73 -22.34
CA ALA A 7 -6.24 -54.73 -21.78
C ALA A 7 -5.44 -53.97 -22.86
N ALA A 8 -5.69 -52.66 -22.89
CA ALA A 8 -4.81 -51.52 -23.20
C ALA A 8 -3.74 -51.65 -24.29
N LEU A 9 -3.68 -50.69 -25.23
CA LEU A 9 -2.78 -49.52 -25.19
C LEU A 9 -2.80 -48.76 -26.53
N ALA A 10 -2.71 -47.43 -26.39
CA ALA A 10 -1.89 -46.46 -27.12
C ALA A 10 -1.76 -46.49 -28.66
N GLY A 11 -1.72 -45.26 -29.21
CA GLY A 11 -0.68 -44.89 -30.18
C GLY A 11 -1.17 -44.13 -31.40
N LEU A 12 -1.02 -42.80 -31.33
CA LEU A 12 -0.52 -41.87 -32.36
C LEU A 12 -0.48 -42.33 -33.85
N VAL A 13 -0.88 -41.42 -34.77
CA VAL A 13 0.02 -40.66 -35.67
C VAL A 13 -0.77 -39.92 -36.79
N ALA A 14 -0.51 -38.60 -36.86
CA ALA A 14 -0.33 -37.68 -38.00
C ALA A 14 -1.28 -37.55 -39.22
N GLY A 15 -1.33 -36.29 -39.69
CA GLY A 15 -1.61 -35.85 -41.08
C GLY A 15 -3.06 -35.44 -41.31
N SER A 16 -3.41 -34.23 -41.74
CA SER A 16 -2.83 -33.53 -42.89
C SER A 16 -3.25 -32.05 -42.89
N ALA A 17 -2.34 -31.19 -43.33
CA ALA A 17 -2.61 -29.80 -43.69
C ALA A 17 -3.38 -29.70 -45.01
N ALA A 18 -4.27 -28.72 -45.12
CA ALA A 18 -4.77 -28.23 -46.40
C ALA A 18 -4.73 -26.70 -46.40
N LEU A 19 -3.81 -26.14 -47.18
CA LEU A 19 -3.81 -24.76 -47.62
C LEU A 19 -4.82 -24.63 -48.78
N ALA A 20 -5.70 -23.64 -48.71
CA ALA A 20 -6.40 -23.12 -49.88
C ALA A 20 -6.35 -21.60 -49.83
N ALA A 21 -5.52 -21.03 -50.72
CA ALA A 21 -5.56 -19.63 -51.08
C ALA A 21 -6.77 -19.36 -51.96
N GLY A 22 -7.44 -18.23 -51.72
CA GLY A 22 -8.52 -17.73 -52.58
C GLY A 22 -8.74 -16.24 -52.32
N CYS A 23 -8.23 -15.40 -53.21
CA CYS A 23 -8.61 -14.00 -53.30
C CYS A 23 -9.71 -13.85 -54.35
N SER A 24 -10.86 -13.26 -53.99
CA SER A 24 -11.63 -12.34 -54.85
C SER A 24 -12.77 -11.70 -54.05
N GLY A 25 -13.05 -10.43 -54.35
CA GLY A 25 -13.81 -9.51 -53.53
C GLY A 25 -15.33 -9.73 -53.47
N GLY A 26 -15.94 -9.02 -52.52
CA GLY A 26 -17.38 -8.94 -52.33
C GLY A 26 -17.70 -8.02 -51.16
N GLY A 27 -18.15 -6.80 -51.46
CA GLY A 27 -18.55 -5.82 -50.46
C GLY A 27 -19.69 -6.33 -49.59
N GLY A 28 -19.48 -6.28 -48.28
CA GLY A 28 -20.48 -6.61 -47.28
C GLY A 28 -20.09 -5.95 -45.97
N SER A 29 -20.98 -5.10 -45.46
CA SER A 29 -20.90 -4.42 -44.17
C SER A 29 -20.80 -5.43 -43.01
N GLY A 30 -19.60 -5.92 -42.74
CA GLY A 30 -19.30 -6.72 -41.57
C GLY A 30 -19.01 -5.82 -40.39
N LYS A 31 -19.85 -5.88 -39.35
CA LYS A 31 -19.50 -5.36 -38.02
C LYS A 31 -18.10 -5.90 -37.65
N PRO A 32 -17.18 -5.08 -37.12
CA PRO A 32 -15.87 -5.58 -36.73
C PRO A 32 -16.08 -6.69 -35.69
N LYS A 33 -15.64 -7.91 -36.03
CA LYS A 33 -15.51 -9.00 -35.05
C LYS A 33 -14.51 -8.50 -34.02
N ALA A 34 -14.97 -8.31 -32.78
CA ALA A 34 -14.08 -8.06 -31.65
C ALA A 34 -13.02 -9.16 -31.65
N SER A 35 -11.75 -8.78 -31.74
CA SER A 35 -10.65 -9.68 -31.45
C SER A 35 -10.92 -10.31 -30.08
N PRO A 36 -10.77 -11.64 -29.92
CA PRO A 36 -10.94 -12.24 -28.61
C PRO A 36 -9.99 -11.53 -27.64
N SER A 37 -10.52 -10.99 -26.55
CA SER A 37 -9.70 -10.42 -25.49
C SER A 37 -8.72 -11.50 -25.03
N VAL A 38 -7.44 -11.16 -24.95
CA VAL A 38 -6.45 -12.05 -24.34
C VAL A 38 -6.91 -12.29 -22.90
N PRO A 39 -6.96 -13.55 -22.41
CA PRO A 39 -7.38 -13.81 -21.04
C PRO A 39 -6.49 -13.03 -20.06
N ILE A 40 -7.11 -12.34 -19.10
CA ILE A 40 -6.37 -11.68 -18.01
C ILE A 40 -5.50 -12.74 -17.31
N ARG A 41 -4.19 -12.56 -17.35
CA ARG A 41 -3.22 -13.44 -16.69
C ARG A 41 -2.95 -12.96 -15.26
N ALA A 42 -2.77 -13.90 -14.35
CA ALA A 42 -2.28 -13.63 -13.01
C ALA A 42 -0.80 -14.01 -12.93
N VAL A 43 -0.02 -13.33 -12.09
CA VAL A 43 1.37 -13.73 -11.81
C VAL A 43 1.42 -15.17 -11.27
N ASP A 44 2.31 -16.01 -11.80
CA ASP A 44 2.56 -17.35 -11.24
C ASP A 44 3.31 -17.19 -9.91
N PRO A 45 2.79 -17.70 -8.78
CA PRO A 45 3.48 -17.66 -7.50
C PRO A 45 4.84 -18.39 -7.49
N ARG A 46 5.15 -19.18 -8.52
CA ARG A 46 6.43 -19.89 -8.68
C ARG A 46 7.40 -19.19 -9.63
N ALA A 47 6.99 -18.07 -10.25
CA ALA A 47 7.89 -17.28 -11.10
C ALA A 47 9.04 -16.71 -10.25
N THR A 48 10.27 -16.94 -10.66
CA THR A 48 11.50 -16.49 -9.97
C THR A 48 12.52 -15.90 -10.95
N GLN A 49 12.06 -15.43 -12.11
CA GLN A 49 12.90 -14.74 -13.08
C GLN A 49 13.51 -13.48 -12.46
N SER A 50 14.74 -13.16 -12.83
CA SER A 50 15.41 -11.92 -12.41
C SER A 50 14.62 -10.69 -12.87
N PHE A 51 14.53 -9.69 -12.00
CA PHE A 51 13.88 -8.42 -12.33
C PHE A 51 14.62 -7.66 -13.42
N ASN A 52 13.91 -6.75 -14.10
CA ASN A 52 14.54 -5.84 -15.03
C ASN A 52 15.45 -4.80 -14.33
N ASN A 53 16.36 -4.20 -15.10
CA ASN A 53 17.11 -3.03 -14.66
C ASN A 53 16.24 -1.78 -14.87
N ALA A 54 15.62 -1.27 -13.79
CA ALA A 54 14.90 0.00 -13.84
C ALA A 54 15.90 1.15 -14.10
N LYS A 55 15.58 2.04 -15.05
CA LYS A 55 16.49 3.12 -15.47
C LYS A 55 16.13 4.50 -14.91
N ALA A 56 14.86 4.74 -14.57
CA ALA A 56 14.37 6.02 -14.06
C ALA A 56 13.20 5.80 -13.11
N SER A 57 13.18 6.54 -12.00
CA SER A 57 12.09 6.50 -11.03
C SER A 57 10.85 7.18 -11.59
N LEU A 58 9.67 6.62 -11.33
CA LEU A 58 8.38 7.24 -11.64
C LEU A 58 7.33 6.79 -10.64
N LEU A 59 6.58 7.77 -10.11
CA LEU A 59 5.41 7.54 -9.28
C LEU A 59 4.16 7.46 -10.17
N LEU A 60 3.45 6.34 -10.14
CA LEU A 60 2.11 6.20 -10.71
C LEU A 60 1.08 6.19 -9.59
N GLN A 61 0.09 7.08 -9.65
CA GLN A 61 -1.04 7.12 -8.74
C GLN A 61 -2.30 6.68 -9.49
N VAL A 62 -3.05 5.71 -8.96
CA VAL A 62 -4.33 5.26 -9.54
C VAL A 62 -5.43 5.39 -8.50
N MET A 63 -6.44 6.21 -8.80
CA MET A 63 -7.44 6.63 -7.85
C MET A 63 -8.81 6.88 -8.52
N ALA A 64 -9.86 6.98 -7.70
CA ALA A 64 -11.22 6.94 -8.21
C ALA A 64 -11.70 8.31 -8.69
N HIS A 65 -11.58 9.35 -7.86
CA HIS A 65 -12.10 10.70 -8.12
C HIS A 65 -11.00 11.76 -8.09
N PRO A 66 -11.12 12.82 -8.91
CA PRO A 66 -10.26 14.02 -8.88
C PRO A 66 -10.11 14.71 -7.52
N ASP A 67 -9.30 14.24 -6.59
CA ASP A 67 -8.93 14.86 -5.29
C ASP A 67 -8.40 13.82 -4.31
N ASP A 68 -8.70 12.53 -4.53
CA ASP A 68 -8.33 11.44 -3.64
C ASP A 68 -6.82 11.40 -3.32
N ASP A 69 -5.97 11.75 -4.29
CA ASP A 69 -4.52 11.85 -4.10
C ASP A 69 -4.13 12.95 -3.12
N LEU A 70 -4.73 14.14 -3.25
CA LEU A 70 -4.50 15.28 -2.36
C LEU A 70 -4.94 14.99 -0.92
N TYR A 71 -6.06 14.26 -0.76
CA TYR A 71 -6.58 13.90 0.56
C TYR A 71 -5.90 12.68 1.19
N PHE A 72 -5.61 11.63 0.43
CA PHE A 72 -5.27 10.32 0.98
C PHE A 72 -3.83 9.88 0.71
N MET A 73 -3.19 10.36 -0.36
CA MET A 73 -1.83 9.95 -0.73
C MET A 73 -0.77 10.97 -0.31
N ASN A 74 -1.13 12.25 -0.12
CA ASN A 74 -0.26 13.22 0.51
C ASN A 74 -0.21 13.01 2.04
N PRO A 75 0.93 13.23 2.69
CA PRO A 75 2.14 13.90 2.17
C PRO A 75 3.14 13.00 1.41
N ASP A 76 2.93 11.68 1.36
CA ASP A 76 3.90 10.74 0.75
C ASP A 76 4.16 11.04 -0.73
N ALA A 77 3.11 11.28 -1.52
CA ALA A 77 3.24 11.59 -2.94
C ALA A 77 3.95 12.94 -3.17
N GLU A 78 3.59 13.98 -2.42
CA GLU A 78 4.24 15.30 -2.47
C GLU A 78 5.74 15.21 -2.18
N HIS A 79 6.16 14.46 -1.15
CA HIS A 79 7.58 14.27 -0.83
C HIS A 79 8.36 13.57 -1.95
N ILE A 80 7.76 12.56 -2.60
CA ILE A 80 8.36 11.88 -3.75
C ILE A 80 8.54 12.84 -4.93
N VAL A 81 7.55 13.69 -5.21
CA VAL A 81 7.61 14.69 -6.29
C VAL A 81 8.63 15.79 -6.00
N HIS A 82 8.68 16.28 -4.76
CA HIS A 82 9.66 17.28 -4.31
C HIS A 82 11.09 16.75 -4.40
N ALA A 83 11.29 15.45 -4.22
CA ALA A 83 12.57 14.79 -4.44
C ALA A 83 13.00 14.65 -5.92
N GLY A 84 12.20 15.16 -6.86
CA GLY A 84 12.53 15.16 -8.29
C GLY A 84 11.99 13.96 -9.06
N VAL A 85 11.14 13.12 -8.46
CA VAL A 85 10.55 11.96 -9.14
C VAL A 85 9.34 12.41 -9.96
N PRO A 86 9.29 12.12 -11.27
CA PRO A 86 8.11 12.37 -12.09
C PRO A 86 6.87 11.62 -11.58
N VAL A 87 5.71 12.25 -11.70
CA VAL A 87 4.43 11.69 -11.28
C VAL A 87 3.44 11.59 -12.44
N VAL A 88 2.74 10.45 -12.50
CA VAL A 88 1.61 10.20 -13.38
C VAL A 88 0.39 9.87 -12.53
N SER A 89 -0.67 10.67 -12.62
CA SER A 89 -1.88 10.48 -11.82
C SER A 89 -3.05 10.10 -12.72
N VAL A 90 -3.62 8.93 -12.47
CA VAL A 90 -4.70 8.32 -13.26
C VAL A 90 -6.00 8.40 -12.48
N TYR A 91 -6.93 9.17 -13.03
CA TYR A 91 -8.27 9.39 -12.48
C TYR A 91 -9.25 8.48 -13.21
N VAL A 92 -9.73 7.43 -12.52
CA VAL A 92 -10.56 6.39 -13.15
C VAL A 92 -11.95 6.92 -13.50
N THR A 93 -12.59 7.64 -12.59
CA THR A 93 -13.92 8.21 -12.82
C THR A 93 -13.85 9.70 -13.13
N ALA A 94 -14.91 10.24 -13.75
CA ALA A 94 -14.97 11.66 -14.10
C ALA A 94 -15.23 12.58 -12.90
N GLY A 95 -15.53 12.02 -11.71
CA GLY A 95 -15.82 12.79 -10.51
C GLY A 95 -17.06 13.70 -10.61
N GLU A 96 -17.95 13.46 -11.57
CA GLU A 96 -18.96 14.44 -11.95
C GLU A 96 -20.17 14.48 -10.99
N ALA A 97 -20.28 13.51 -10.07
CA ALA A 97 -21.36 13.39 -9.11
C ALA A 97 -22.75 13.72 -9.70
N VAL A 98 -23.42 14.75 -9.17
CA VAL A 98 -24.69 15.27 -9.70
C VAL A 98 -24.52 16.42 -10.71
N GLY A 99 -23.29 16.91 -10.92
CA GLY A 99 -22.97 18.01 -11.84
C GLY A 99 -23.16 19.41 -11.24
N GLN A 100 -23.20 19.53 -9.91
CA GLN A 100 -23.42 20.82 -9.24
C GLN A 100 -22.11 21.36 -8.65
N ASN A 101 -21.55 22.40 -9.28
CA ASN A 101 -20.42 23.17 -8.72
C ASN A 101 -20.95 24.46 -8.07
N TRP A 102 -21.17 24.44 -6.76
CA TRP A 102 -21.82 25.55 -6.06
C TRP A 102 -21.40 25.65 -4.60
N ILE A 103 -21.26 26.89 -4.12
CA ILE A 103 -21.11 27.24 -2.71
C ILE A 103 -22.08 28.35 -2.32
N GLU A 104 -22.32 28.49 -1.01
CA GLU A 104 -23.13 29.60 -0.47
C GLU A 104 -22.63 30.95 -0.98
N GLY A 105 -23.57 31.82 -1.37
CA GLY A 105 -23.27 33.12 -2.02
C GLY A 105 -23.25 33.07 -3.55
N MET A 106 -23.11 31.90 -4.18
CA MET A 106 -23.22 31.79 -5.64
C MET A 106 -24.68 31.64 -6.11
N PRO A 107 -25.03 32.10 -7.33
CA PRO A 107 -26.25 31.68 -8.00
C PRO A 107 -26.27 30.17 -8.26
N LYS A 108 -27.37 29.48 -7.93
CA LYS A 108 -27.52 28.05 -8.25
C LYS A 108 -27.81 27.87 -9.75
N GLY A 109 -26.84 27.34 -10.48
CA GLY A 109 -27.01 26.90 -11.87
C GLY A 109 -27.69 25.53 -11.99
N LYS A 110 -28.11 25.18 -13.22
CA LYS A 110 -28.57 23.82 -13.54
C LYS A 110 -27.39 22.84 -13.42
N PRO A 111 -27.62 21.59 -12.97
CA PRO A 111 -26.53 20.62 -12.92
C PRO A 111 -25.97 20.33 -14.31
N ASP A 112 -24.65 20.40 -14.45
CA ASP A 112 -23.89 20.10 -15.66
C ASP A 112 -22.66 19.25 -15.29
N LYS A 113 -22.78 17.96 -15.59
CA LYS A 113 -21.75 16.96 -15.32
C LYS A 113 -20.48 17.20 -16.13
N ALA A 114 -20.60 17.58 -17.40
CA ALA A 114 -19.45 17.78 -18.28
C ALA A 114 -18.66 19.03 -17.87
N ALA A 115 -19.36 20.11 -17.50
CA ALA A 115 -18.74 21.31 -16.97
C ALA A 115 -18.09 21.04 -15.61
N TYR A 116 -18.80 20.40 -14.67
CA TYR A 116 -18.22 20.13 -13.35
C TYR A 116 -16.97 19.24 -13.42
N SER A 117 -16.97 18.19 -14.26
CA SER A 117 -15.78 17.37 -14.50
C SER A 117 -14.60 18.20 -15.05
N SER A 118 -14.86 19.11 -15.99
CA SER A 118 -13.84 20.03 -16.53
C SER A 118 -13.29 20.99 -15.47
N ALA A 119 -14.14 21.52 -14.59
CA ALA A 119 -13.72 22.38 -13.48
C ALA A 119 -12.80 21.62 -12.50
N ARG A 120 -13.12 20.35 -12.20
CA ARG A 120 -12.27 19.48 -11.37
C ARG A 120 -10.91 19.19 -12.03
N HIS A 121 -10.86 18.99 -13.36
CA HIS A 121 -9.59 18.86 -14.10
C HIS A 121 -8.74 20.13 -13.98
N GLN A 122 -9.37 21.31 -14.04
CA GLN A 122 -8.69 22.59 -13.83
C GLN A 122 -8.18 22.72 -12.39
N GLY A 123 -8.96 22.31 -11.38
CA GLY A 123 -8.53 22.19 -9.99
C GLY A 123 -7.21 21.42 -9.86
N LEU A 124 -7.14 20.22 -10.42
CA LEU A 124 -5.94 19.40 -10.33
C LEU A 124 -4.73 20.02 -11.04
N ARG A 125 -4.93 20.66 -12.20
CA ARG A 125 -3.87 21.40 -12.88
C ARG A 125 -3.27 22.48 -11.98
N GLN A 126 -4.09 23.18 -11.19
CA GLN A 126 -3.64 24.20 -10.23
C GLN A 126 -2.86 23.59 -9.08
N ALA A 127 -3.42 22.56 -8.42
CA ALA A 127 -2.76 21.90 -7.30
C ALA A 127 -1.40 21.30 -7.70
N TYR A 128 -1.30 20.62 -8.85
CA TYR A 128 -0.04 20.07 -9.31
C TYR A 128 0.94 21.15 -9.78
N ALA A 129 0.48 22.27 -10.35
CA ALA A 129 1.39 23.38 -10.66
C ALA A 129 2.06 23.91 -9.38
N GLU A 130 1.31 24.08 -8.30
CA GLU A 130 1.86 24.47 -7.00
C GLU A 130 2.78 23.41 -6.36
N MET A 131 2.43 22.13 -6.47
CA MET A 131 3.29 21.02 -6.03
C MET A 131 4.60 20.98 -6.81
N LEU A 132 4.58 21.34 -8.10
CA LEU A 132 5.78 21.50 -8.90
C LEU A 132 6.53 22.81 -8.63
N GLY A 133 6.04 23.68 -7.74
CA GLY A 133 6.64 24.98 -7.43
C GLY A 133 6.51 26.01 -8.56
N LEU A 134 5.43 25.95 -9.32
CA LEU A 134 5.05 26.92 -10.35
C LEU A 134 3.84 27.74 -9.89
N ASP A 135 3.55 28.82 -10.62
CA ASP A 135 2.28 29.53 -10.50
C ASP A 135 1.09 28.59 -10.76
N ARG A 136 0.02 28.70 -9.99
CA ARG A 136 -1.14 27.79 -10.07
C ARG A 136 -1.84 27.80 -11.44
N PHE A 137 -1.72 28.88 -12.21
CA PHE A 137 -2.30 28.99 -13.55
C PHE A 137 -1.27 28.74 -14.66
N ALA A 138 -0.12 28.14 -14.33
CA ALA A 138 0.88 27.74 -15.32
C ALA A 138 0.22 26.95 -16.47
N PRO A 139 0.56 27.23 -17.74
CA PRO A 139 -0.10 26.61 -18.88
C PRO A 139 0.27 25.12 -19.00
N TRP A 140 -0.75 24.27 -19.12
CA TRP A 140 -0.58 22.82 -19.28
C TRP A 140 -0.69 22.40 -20.74
N LYS A 141 0.11 21.41 -21.14
CA LYS A 141 -0.03 20.76 -22.44
C LYS A 141 -1.14 19.70 -22.36
N LYS A 142 -2.29 19.98 -22.96
CA LYS A 142 -3.42 19.04 -23.06
C LYS A 142 -3.33 18.23 -24.36
N SER A 143 -3.57 16.92 -24.29
CA SER A 143 -3.64 16.04 -25.48
C SER A 143 -4.53 14.83 -25.23
N VAL A 144 -4.63 13.93 -26.22
CA VAL A 144 -5.37 12.67 -26.13
C VAL A 144 -4.37 11.52 -26.15
N LEU A 145 -4.50 10.62 -25.18
CA LEU A 145 -3.74 9.38 -25.09
C LEU A 145 -4.59 8.23 -25.63
N ASP A 146 -4.08 7.53 -26.65
CA ASP A 146 -4.66 6.26 -27.13
C ASP A 146 -4.12 5.12 -26.25
N LEU A 147 -5.04 4.36 -25.65
CA LEU A 147 -4.75 3.26 -24.73
C LEU A 147 -5.06 1.88 -25.35
N GLY A 148 -5.32 1.83 -26.66
CA GLY A 148 -5.71 0.61 -27.35
C GLY A 148 -7.15 0.19 -27.05
N GLY A 149 -7.63 -0.85 -27.73
CA GLY A 149 -8.98 -1.39 -27.50
C GLY A 149 -10.14 -0.41 -27.75
N GLY A 150 -9.88 0.70 -28.46
CA GLY A 150 -10.86 1.78 -28.67
C GLY A 150 -10.99 2.75 -27.48
N VAL A 151 -10.12 2.64 -26.47
CA VAL A 151 -10.09 3.52 -25.31
C VAL A 151 -9.18 4.72 -25.55
N LYS A 152 -9.71 5.91 -25.29
CA LYS A 152 -8.96 7.17 -25.30
C LYS A 152 -9.17 7.93 -23.98
N ALA A 153 -8.12 8.61 -23.54
CA ALA A 153 -8.13 9.42 -22.34
C ALA A 153 -7.59 10.83 -22.62
N GLU A 154 -8.11 11.84 -21.94
CA GLU A 154 -7.43 13.13 -21.90
C GLU A 154 -6.17 13.01 -21.04
N THR A 155 -5.09 13.66 -21.46
CA THR A 155 -3.89 13.81 -20.64
C THR A 155 -3.43 15.25 -20.59
N ASN A 156 -2.93 15.70 -19.43
CA ASN A 156 -2.41 17.03 -19.20
C ASN A 156 -1.00 16.91 -18.64
N GLU A 157 -0.02 17.57 -19.25
CA GLU A 157 1.39 17.50 -18.86
C GLU A 157 1.96 18.87 -18.49
N LEU A 158 2.73 18.93 -17.39
CA LEU A 158 3.48 20.11 -16.94
C LEU A 158 4.87 19.68 -16.46
N VAL A 159 5.87 20.50 -16.76
CA VAL A 159 7.29 20.25 -16.43
C VAL A 159 7.86 21.49 -15.76
N ASN A 160 8.61 21.30 -14.67
CA ASN A 160 9.43 22.31 -14.02
C ASN A 160 10.84 21.76 -13.73
N GLY A 161 11.79 22.03 -14.63
CA GLY A 161 13.14 21.49 -14.54
C GLY A 161 13.12 19.96 -14.59
N ALA A 162 13.64 19.30 -13.55
CA ALA A 162 13.63 17.84 -13.42
C ALA A 162 12.28 17.27 -12.96
N ARG A 163 11.40 18.11 -12.40
CA ARG A 163 10.09 17.67 -11.90
C ARG A 163 9.07 17.68 -13.04
N LYS A 164 8.21 16.66 -13.09
CA LYS A 164 7.19 16.50 -14.13
C LYS A 164 5.92 15.90 -13.53
N ALA A 165 4.77 16.44 -13.91
CA ALA A 165 3.47 15.87 -13.62
C ALA A 165 2.71 15.57 -14.92
N GLN A 166 2.04 14.42 -14.96
CA GLN A 166 1.12 14.06 -16.02
C GLN A 166 -0.19 13.54 -15.44
N LEU A 167 -1.28 14.26 -15.69
CA LEU A 167 -2.63 13.85 -15.31
C LEU A 167 -3.25 13.05 -16.46
N VAL A 168 -3.89 11.92 -16.17
CA VAL A 168 -4.57 11.05 -17.14
C VAL A 168 -6.00 10.84 -16.67
N PHE A 169 -6.95 11.31 -17.46
CA PHE A 169 -8.38 11.26 -17.14
C PHE A 169 -9.07 10.19 -17.98
N LEU A 170 -9.31 9.02 -17.38
CA LEU A 170 -10.12 7.97 -18.02
C LEU A 170 -11.60 8.39 -18.09
N ASN A 171 -12.01 9.25 -17.16
CA ASN A 171 -13.32 9.90 -17.09
C ASN A 171 -14.49 8.92 -17.18
N ILE A 172 -14.40 7.72 -16.62
CA ILE A 172 -15.55 6.81 -16.55
C ILE A 172 -16.68 7.52 -15.79
N ALA A 173 -17.86 7.66 -16.39
CA ALA A 173 -18.96 8.35 -15.75
C ALA A 173 -19.36 7.61 -14.45
N MET A 174 -19.48 8.34 -13.34
CA MET A 174 -19.86 7.76 -12.04
C MET A 174 -21.26 7.11 -12.06
N LEU A 175 -22.08 7.45 -13.05
CA LEU A 175 -23.35 6.80 -13.35
C LEU A 175 -23.54 6.69 -14.86
N SER A 176 -23.48 5.45 -15.37
CA SER A 176 -23.78 5.10 -16.76
C SER A 176 -25.22 4.57 -16.92
N ALA A 177 -25.65 4.35 -18.17
CA ALA A 177 -26.97 3.80 -18.48
C ALA A 177 -27.26 2.47 -17.73
N GLY A 178 -28.52 2.25 -17.35
CA GLY A 178 -28.93 1.08 -16.57
C GLY A 178 -28.38 1.06 -15.14
N ASP A 179 -28.15 2.25 -14.57
CA ASP A 179 -27.58 2.47 -13.24
C ASP A 179 -26.20 1.81 -13.01
N MET A 180 -25.44 1.62 -14.09
CA MET A 180 -24.11 1.03 -14.03
C MET A 180 -23.12 1.97 -13.34
N ARG A 181 -22.36 1.40 -12.39
CA ARG A 181 -21.36 2.06 -11.55
C ARG A 181 -20.14 1.15 -11.41
N LEU A 182 -19.03 1.69 -10.92
CA LEU A 182 -17.78 0.95 -10.85
C LEU A 182 -17.85 -0.36 -10.03
N PRO A 183 -18.57 -0.44 -8.88
CA PRO A 183 -18.83 -1.72 -8.21
C PRO A 183 -19.48 -2.76 -9.11
N LEU A 184 -20.48 -2.34 -9.90
CA LEU A 184 -21.19 -3.24 -10.80
C LEU A 184 -20.33 -3.63 -12.01
N LEU A 185 -19.40 -2.77 -12.45
CA LEU A 185 -18.42 -3.11 -13.48
C LEU A 185 -17.43 -4.18 -12.97
N TRP A 186 -17.05 -4.10 -11.69
CA TRP A 186 -16.26 -5.14 -11.05
C TRP A 186 -17.05 -6.45 -10.95
N GLU A 187 -18.29 -6.41 -10.46
CA GLU A 187 -19.09 -7.59 -10.10
C GLU A 187 -19.83 -8.28 -11.25
N ARG A 188 -20.27 -7.55 -12.29
CA ARG A 188 -21.16 -8.11 -13.32
C ARG A 188 -20.38 -8.49 -14.58
N PRO A 189 -20.41 -9.77 -15.02
CA PRO A 189 -19.70 -10.20 -16.23
C PRO A 189 -20.05 -9.40 -17.50
N ALA A 190 -21.32 -9.03 -17.67
CA ALA A 190 -21.81 -8.29 -18.83
C ALA A 190 -21.82 -6.77 -18.63
N GLY A 191 -21.34 -6.27 -17.48
CA GLY A 191 -21.33 -4.85 -17.16
C GLY A 191 -20.55 -4.02 -18.19
N ALA A 192 -21.09 -2.84 -18.50
CA ALA A 192 -20.42 -1.85 -19.32
C ALA A 192 -20.69 -0.45 -18.77
N MET A 193 -19.68 0.41 -18.82
CA MET A 193 -19.76 1.83 -18.49
C MET A 193 -19.20 2.66 -19.64
N GLN A 194 -19.53 3.94 -19.67
CA GLN A 194 -19.04 4.88 -20.69
C GLN A 194 -18.22 5.98 -20.03
N SER A 195 -17.21 6.51 -20.72
CA SER A 195 -16.59 7.75 -20.29
C SER A 195 -17.47 8.96 -20.59
N LEU A 196 -17.40 9.94 -19.70
CA LEU A 196 -17.96 11.28 -19.87
C LEU A 196 -16.98 12.12 -20.70
N VAL A 197 -17.51 12.86 -21.67
CA VAL A 197 -16.74 13.90 -22.37
C VAL A 197 -16.85 15.19 -21.55
N ALA A 198 -15.77 15.58 -20.88
CA ALA A 198 -15.72 16.83 -20.12
C ALA A 198 -15.70 18.06 -21.04
N THR A 199 -16.29 19.16 -20.59
CA THR A 199 -16.35 20.41 -21.35
C THR A 199 -14.94 20.91 -21.69
N GLY A 200 -14.67 21.20 -22.96
CA GLY A 200 -13.35 21.67 -23.42
C GLY A 200 -12.23 20.61 -23.39
N SER A 201 -12.58 19.33 -23.24
CA SER A 201 -11.62 18.23 -23.37
C SER A 201 -11.16 18.07 -24.82
N PRO A 202 -9.86 17.84 -25.08
CA PRO A 202 -9.40 17.40 -26.41
C PRO A 202 -9.89 15.98 -26.75
N CYS A 203 -10.29 15.18 -25.76
CA CYS A 203 -10.85 13.84 -25.96
C CYS A 203 -12.37 13.94 -26.19
N THR A 204 -12.78 14.17 -27.43
CA THR A 204 -14.18 14.44 -27.81
C THR A 204 -15.05 13.19 -28.01
N THR A 205 -14.47 11.99 -27.82
CA THR A 205 -15.16 10.71 -28.00
C THR A 205 -15.31 9.97 -26.68
N SER A 206 -16.48 9.36 -26.48
CA SER A 206 -16.73 8.46 -25.34
C SER A 206 -16.15 7.07 -25.60
N SER A 207 -15.52 6.48 -24.58
CA SER A 207 -14.96 5.13 -24.58
C SER A 207 -15.86 4.20 -23.76
N THR A 208 -16.02 2.96 -24.22
CA THR A 208 -16.76 1.91 -23.47
C THR A 208 -15.80 1.09 -22.62
N TYR A 209 -16.09 0.99 -21.32
CA TYR A 209 -15.35 0.16 -20.38
C TYR A 209 -16.14 -1.07 -19.99
N ARG A 210 -15.54 -2.24 -20.19
CA ARG A 210 -15.92 -3.51 -19.55
C ARG A 210 -14.89 -3.84 -18.48
N HIS A 211 -15.14 -4.90 -17.72
CA HIS A 211 -14.18 -5.40 -16.75
C HIS A 211 -12.79 -5.59 -17.37
N ASP A 212 -12.68 -6.35 -18.47
CA ASP A 212 -11.40 -6.64 -19.11
C ASP A 212 -10.78 -5.37 -19.70
N THR A 213 -11.58 -4.52 -20.35
CA THR A 213 -11.11 -3.25 -20.91
C THR A 213 -10.46 -2.35 -19.87
N LEU A 214 -11.01 -2.25 -18.66
CA LEU A 214 -10.41 -1.42 -17.61
C LEU A 214 -9.11 -2.04 -17.08
N VAL A 215 -9.05 -3.36 -16.92
CA VAL A 215 -7.80 -4.06 -16.55
C VAL A 215 -6.71 -3.82 -17.60
N ASP A 216 -7.03 -4.04 -18.88
CA ASP A 216 -6.10 -3.83 -20.00
C ASP A 216 -5.65 -2.38 -20.12
N THR A 217 -6.55 -1.43 -19.88
CA THR A 217 -6.24 0.01 -19.90
C THR A 217 -5.22 0.36 -18.82
N LEU A 218 -5.44 -0.11 -17.59
CA LEU A 218 -4.51 0.13 -16.48
C LEU A 218 -3.17 -0.59 -16.68
N ALA A 219 -3.18 -1.84 -17.16
CA ALA A 219 -1.96 -2.56 -17.49
C ALA A 219 -1.18 -1.89 -18.63
N THR A 220 -1.87 -1.33 -19.63
CA THR A 220 -1.26 -0.54 -20.72
C THR A 220 -0.61 0.73 -20.20
N LEU A 221 -1.25 1.44 -19.25
CA LEU A 221 -0.65 2.60 -18.60
C LEU A 221 0.62 2.21 -17.84
N MET A 222 0.59 1.12 -17.07
CA MET A 222 1.76 0.60 -16.36
C MET A 222 2.88 0.19 -17.33
N ASP A 223 2.55 -0.50 -18.42
CA ASP A 223 3.51 -0.90 -19.43
C ASP A 223 4.10 0.29 -20.20
N ARG A 224 3.32 1.34 -20.41
CA ARG A 224 3.76 2.57 -21.08
C ARG A 224 4.70 3.41 -20.21
N PHE A 225 4.32 3.63 -18.95
CA PHE A 225 5.04 4.52 -18.05
C PHE A 225 6.13 3.82 -17.24
N LYS A 226 6.08 2.48 -17.13
CA LYS A 226 7.04 1.65 -16.39
C LYS A 226 7.31 2.20 -14.98
N PRO A 227 6.28 2.41 -14.14
CA PRO A 227 6.46 2.98 -12.81
C PRO A 227 7.34 2.09 -11.94
N THR A 228 8.07 2.74 -11.03
CA THR A 228 8.85 2.09 -9.97
C THR A 228 8.17 2.22 -8.60
N VAL A 229 7.27 3.20 -8.45
CA VAL A 229 6.38 3.34 -7.30
C VAL A 229 4.94 3.42 -7.79
N VAL A 230 4.05 2.63 -7.17
CA VAL A 230 2.62 2.66 -7.47
C VAL A 230 1.84 2.99 -6.19
N HIS A 231 1.09 4.08 -6.19
CA HIS A 231 0.12 4.40 -5.15
C HIS A 231 -1.30 4.06 -5.63
N THR A 232 -2.08 3.40 -4.77
CA THR A 232 -3.48 3.05 -5.06
C THR A 232 -4.34 3.15 -3.80
N MET A 233 -5.65 2.94 -3.94
CA MET A 233 -6.62 3.02 -2.85
C MET A 233 -6.74 1.67 -2.11
N ASP A 234 -7.66 1.59 -1.15
CA ASP A 234 -7.88 0.41 -0.32
C ASP A 234 -8.66 -0.69 -1.09
N PRO A 235 -8.02 -1.81 -1.46
CA PRO A 235 -8.72 -2.93 -2.10
C PRO A 235 -9.58 -3.73 -1.13
N ASP A 236 -9.57 -3.45 0.18
CA ASP A 236 -10.10 -4.30 1.23
C ASP A 236 -10.73 -3.53 2.42
N PRO A 237 -11.55 -2.49 2.20
CA PRO A 237 -12.00 -1.60 3.27
C PRO A 237 -12.62 -2.34 4.46
N ASP A 238 -12.38 -1.79 5.64
CA ASP A 238 -12.95 -2.30 6.87
C ASP A 238 -14.47 -2.17 6.90
N TYR A 239 -15.11 -3.03 7.68
CA TYR A 239 -16.51 -2.80 8.03
C TYR A 239 -16.64 -1.77 9.14
N GLN A 240 -17.61 -0.90 8.96
CA GLN A 240 -18.01 0.13 9.91
C GLN A 240 -19.45 -0.14 10.36
N VAL A 241 -19.65 -0.15 11.68
CA VAL A 241 -20.98 -0.05 12.26
C VAL A 241 -21.42 1.41 12.14
N HIS A 242 -22.57 1.64 11.51
CA HIS A 242 -23.11 2.98 11.31
C HIS A 242 -24.12 3.30 12.41
N ASP A 243 -23.82 4.30 13.23
CA ASP A 243 -24.62 4.74 14.37
C ASP A 243 -24.61 6.28 14.48
N ALA A 244 -25.16 6.84 15.57
CA ALA A 244 -25.23 8.29 15.76
C ALA A 244 -23.84 8.97 15.85
N THR A 245 -22.83 8.25 16.33
CA THR A 245 -21.44 8.73 16.45
C THR A 245 -20.60 8.41 15.20
N HIS A 246 -20.98 7.38 14.45
CA HIS A 246 -20.38 6.96 13.20
C HIS A 246 -21.41 6.99 12.06
N PRO A 247 -21.86 8.19 11.62
CA PRO A 247 -22.81 8.27 10.53
C PRO A 247 -22.20 7.69 9.25
N LYS A 248 -23.05 7.12 8.41
CA LYS A 248 -22.65 6.50 7.15
C LYS A 248 -21.94 7.48 6.21
N ASP A 249 -22.34 8.74 6.20
CA ASP A 249 -21.78 9.77 5.31
C ASP A 249 -21.68 9.25 3.86
N ASN A 250 -20.48 9.08 3.32
CA ASN A 250 -20.25 8.61 1.94
C ASN A 250 -19.88 7.12 1.85
N ASP A 251 -19.91 6.40 2.96
CA ASP A 251 -19.57 4.98 3.04
C ASP A 251 -20.57 4.13 2.24
N TYR A 252 -20.07 3.06 1.62
CA TYR A 252 -20.89 2.15 0.83
C TYR A 252 -21.21 0.85 1.55
N GLY A 253 -22.50 0.52 1.64
CA GLY A 253 -22.95 -0.66 2.38
C GLY A 253 -22.46 -0.58 3.83
N ALA A 254 -21.72 -1.60 4.26
CA ALA A 254 -21.02 -1.64 5.56
C ALA A 254 -19.53 -1.26 5.45
N CYS A 255 -18.99 -1.02 4.25
CA CYS A 255 -17.58 -0.67 4.06
C CYS A 255 -17.33 0.79 4.46
N SER A 256 -16.24 1.04 5.16
CA SER A 256 -15.82 2.35 5.68
C SER A 256 -15.27 3.33 4.63
N ASP A 257 -15.58 3.10 3.35
CA ASP A 257 -15.00 3.83 2.23
C ASP A 257 -16.03 4.10 1.12
N HIS A 258 -15.67 4.98 0.18
CA HIS A 258 -16.53 5.29 -0.97
C HIS A 258 -16.69 4.09 -1.90
N ARG A 259 -17.88 3.97 -2.52
CA ARG A 259 -18.22 2.86 -3.42
C ARG A 259 -17.27 2.67 -4.59
N ASP A 260 -16.63 3.72 -5.09
CA ASP A 260 -15.73 3.65 -6.26
C ASP A 260 -14.26 3.40 -5.87
N HIS A 261 -13.86 3.63 -4.62
CA HIS A 261 -12.46 3.49 -4.19
C HIS A 261 -12.02 2.02 -4.25
N THR A 262 -12.81 1.14 -3.63
CA THR A 262 -12.46 -0.29 -3.55
C THR A 262 -12.42 -0.97 -4.91
N PRO A 263 -13.42 -0.84 -5.80
CA PRO A 263 -13.30 -1.37 -7.15
C PRO A 263 -12.10 -0.81 -7.93
N THR A 264 -11.78 0.48 -7.78
CA THR A 264 -10.58 1.08 -8.42
C THR A 264 -9.31 0.39 -7.95
N ALA A 265 -9.16 0.18 -6.64
CA ALA A 265 -8.02 -0.55 -6.08
C ALA A 265 -7.98 -2.01 -6.55
N LEU A 266 -9.12 -2.71 -6.57
CA LEU A 266 -9.21 -4.10 -7.05
C LEU A 266 -8.82 -4.23 -8.54
N PHE A 267 -9.29 -3.31 -9.39
CA PHE A 267 -8.88 -3.23 -10.80
C PHE A 267 -7.38 -2.93 -10.93
N THR A 268 -6.84 -2.06 -10.08
CA THR A 268 -5.41 -1.72 -10.07
C THR A 268 -4.56 -2.94 -9.70
N TRP A 269 -4.87 -3.65 -8.62
CA TRP A 269 -4.16 -4.88 -8.22
C TRP A 269 -4.25 -5.97 -9.29
N LYS A 270 -5.40 -6.08 -9.97
CA LYS A 270 -5.57 -7.03 -11.07
C LYS A 270 -4.73 -6.68 -12.28
N ALA A 271 -4.67 -5.39 -12.62
CA ALA A 271 -3.82 -4.87 -13.69
C ALA A 271 -2.32 -5.00 -13.37
N LEU A 272 -1.90 -4.81 -12.11
CA LEU A 272 -0.51 -5.06 -11.69
C LEU A 272 -0.15 -6.54 -11.90
N SER A 273 -1.02 -7.46 -11.47
CA SER A 273 -0.82 -8.91 -11.66
C SER A 273 -0.71 -9.29 -13.13
N GLN A 274 -1.59 -8.73 -13.98
CA GLN A 274 -1.52 -8.92 -15.43
C GLN A 274 -0.24 -8.34 -16.02
N TRP A 275 0.12 -7.11 -15.68
CA TRP A 275 1.31 -6.46 -16.19
C TRP A 275 2.60 -7.22 -15.84
N VAL A 276 2.70 -7.74 -14.61
CA VAL A 276 3.81 -8.58 -14.18
C VAL A 276 3.87 -9.88 -14.99
N ALA A 277 2.75 -10.58 -15.13
CA ALA A 277 2.68 -11.82 -15.91
C ALA A 277 3.04 -11.60 -17.38
N ASP A 278 2.43 -10.59 -18.00
CA ASP A 278 2.60 -10.25 -19.42
C ASP A 278 4.04 -9.84 -19.72
N SER A 279 4.64 -8.99 -18.88
CA SER A 279 6.02 -8.55 -19.04
C SER A 279 7.01 -9.70 -18.82
N THR A 280 6.75 -10.57 -17.84
CA THR A 280 7.62 -11.73 -17.59
C THR A 280 7.62 -12.69 -18.76
N GLU A 281 6.46 -12.95 -19.36
CA GLU A 281 6.34 -13.83 -20.52
C GLU A 281 6.95 -13.20 -21.78
N ARG A 282 6.67 -11.92 -22.03
CA ARG A 282 7.10 -11.21 -23.23
C ARG A 282 8.58 -10.83 -23.20
N ASP A 283 9.06 -10.33 -22.07
CA ASP A 283 10.39 -9.71 -21.94
C ASP A 283 11.38 -10.62 -21.18
N GLY A 284 10.92 -11.74 -20.60
CA GLY A 284 11.74 -12.68 -19.83
C GLY A 284 12.03 -12.24 -18.39
N HIS A 285 11.53 -11.08 -17.97
CA HIS A 285 11.75 -10.52 -16.63
C HIS A 285 10.50 -9.76 -16.13
N PRO A 286 10.16 -9.87 -14.83
CA PRO A 286 9.12 -9.04 -14.23
C PRO A 286 9.56 -7.57 -14.13
N PRO A 287 8.60 -6.63 -14.16
CA PRO A 287 8.89 -5.22 -13.91
C PRO A 287 9.22 -4.98 -12.44
N ARG A 288 10.07 -3.98 -12.20
CA ARG A 288 10.54 -3.60 -10.87
C ARG A 288 9.77 -2.42 -10.30
N PHE A 289 8.86 -2.67 -9.36
CA PHE A 289 8.11 -1.62 -8.65
C PHE A 289 7.72 -2.01 -7.23
N VAL A 290 7.48 -1.00 -6.39
CA VAL A 290 6.84 -1.14 -5.06
C VAL A 290 5.45 -0.52 -5.06
N THR A 291 4.59 -0.91 -4.11
CA THR A 291 3.18 -0.47 -4.07
C THR A 291 2.76 -0.01 -2.68
N THR A 292 2.03 1.11 -2.59
CA THR A 292 1.40 1.58 -1.35
C THR A 292 -0.11 1.69 -1.56
N ALA A 293 -0.90 1.14 -0.64
CA ALA A 293 -2.36 1.22 -0.66
C ALA A 293 -2.84 2.12 0.49
N PHE A 294 -3.60 3.16 0.15
CA PHE A 294 -4.09 4.17 1.09
C PHE A 294 -5.56 3.97 1.41
N ARG A 295 -5.93 4.17 2.67
CA ARG A 295 -7.34 4.19 3.08
C ARG A 295 -7.95 5.55 2.77
N GLY A 296 -9.13 5.56 2.15
CA GLY A 296 -9.86 6.78 1.80
C GLY A 296 -10.64 7.35 2.99
N TYR A 297 -11.97 7.24 2.94
CA TYR A 297 -12.85 7.83 3.96
C TYR A 297 -12.73 7.18 5.35
N TYR A 298 -12.03 6.06 5.45
CA TYR A 298 -11.59 5.49 6.73
C TYR A 298 -10.85 6.50 7.61
N ASN A 299 -10.21 7.52 7.02
CA ASN A 299 -9.55 8.59 7.76
C ASN A 299 -10.47 9.32 8.76
N GLN A 300 -11.79 9.34 8.53
CA GLN A 300 -12.73 9.92 9.50
C GLN A 300 -13.06 8.96 10.66
N ARG A 301 -12.63 7.70 10.57
CA ARG A 301 -13.01 6.62 11.49
C ARG A 301 -11.98 6.41 12.59
N TRP A 302 -10.82 7.04 12.55
CA TRP A 302 -9.75 6.88 13.54
C TRP A 302 -9.24 8.23 14.04
N PRO A 303 -8.56 8.26 15.19
CA PRO A 303 -7.91 9.47 15.66
C PRO A 303 -7.01 10.06 14.57
N HIS A 304 -6.99 11.38 14.46
CA HIS A 304 -6.21 12.05 13.43
C HIS A 304 -4.71 11.83 13.64
N ASN A 305 -3.97 11.50 12.59
CA ASN A 305 -2.58 11.05 12.68
C ASN A 305 -1.56 11.99 12.02
N LEU A 306 -2.00 13.15 11.53
CA LEU A 306 -1.12 14.17 10.98
C LEU A 306 -1.04 15.38 11.92
N PRO A 307 0.16 15.92 12.19
CA PRO A 307 0.31 17.15 12.94
C PRO A 307 -0.14 18.37 12.12
N PRO A 308 -0.51 19.48 12.78
CA PRO A 308 -1.07 20.66 12.11
C PRO A 308 -0.25 21.18 10.92
N GLU A 309 1.08 21.19 11.02
CA GLU A 309 1.96 21.65 9.94
C GLU A 309 1.80 20.80 8.66
N VAL A 310 1.73 19.48 8.80
CA VAL A 310 1.53 18.57 7.65
C VAL A 310 0.12 18.72 7.08
N VAL A 311 -0.87 19.00 7.92
CA VAL A 311 -2.24 19.26 7.46
C VAL A 311 -2.30 20.56 6.66
N GLU A 312 -1.59 21.60 7.08
CA GLU A 312 -1.50 22.88 6.36
C GLU A 312 -0.85 22.71 4.98
N GLN A 313 0.23 21.91 4.90
CA GLN A 313 0.86 21.57 3.62
C GLN A 313 -0.14 20.90 2.65
N LYS A 314 -0.93 19.93 3.14
CA LYS A 314 -2.00 19.31 2.35
C LYS A 314 -3.08 20.32 1.96
N HIS A 315 -3.47 21.19 2.89
CA HIS A 315 -4.51 22.18 2.69
C HIS A 315 -4.19 23.16 1.57
N ARG A 316 -2.94 23.64 1.47
CA ARG A 316 -2.48 24.48 0.34
C ARG A 316 -2.85 23.88 -1.02
N LEU A 317 -2.57 22.58 -1.22
CA LEU A 317 -2.85 21.90 -2.48
C LEU A 317 -4.36 21.65 -2.69
N VAL A 318 -5.08 21.30 -1.63
CA VAL A 318 -6.54 21.10 -1.69
C VAL A 318 -7.26 22.43 -1.96
N GLU A 319 -6.77 23.54 -1.41
CA GLU A 319 -7.31 24.88 -1.66
C GLU A 319 -7.12 25.27 -3.14
N ALA A 320 -5.92 25.06 -3.69
CA ALA A 320 -5.64 25.27 -5.11
C ALA A 320 -6.55 24.41 -6.01
N TYR A 321 -6.82 23.17 -5.60
CA TYR A 321 -7.74 22.27 -6.29
C TYR A 321 -9.21 22.75 -6.20
N GLY A 322 -9.64 23.17 -5.01
CA GLY A 322 -11.01 23.59 -4.78
C GLY A 322 -11.35 24.89 -5.50
N GLY A 323 -10.37 25.78 -5.65
CA GLY A 323 -10.53 27.02 -6.40
C GLY A 323 -11.45 28.04 -5.73
N ASP A 324 -11.67 29.14 -6.44
CA ASP A 324 -12.63 30.17 -6.05
C ASP A 324 -13.41 30.65 -7.29
N PRO A 325 -14.72 30.89 -7.20
CA PRO A 325 -15.53 31.36 -8.33
C PRO A 325 -15.14 32.76 -8.84
N SER A 326 -14.39 33.55 -8.08
CA SER A 326 -13.86 34.85 -8.49
C SER A 326 -12.56 34.77 -9.29
N TRP A 327 -11.90 33.60 -9.33
CA TRP A 327 -10.65 33.43 -10.07
C TRP A 327 -10.90 33.40 -11.58
N ASP A 328 -9.94 33.95 -12.32
CA ASP A 328 -9.86 33.81 -13.76
C ASP A 328 -8.77 32.79 -14.10
N CYS A 329 -9.18 31.66 -14.66
CA CYS A 329 -8.32 30.50 -14.90
C CYS A 329 -8.42 29.97 -16.34
N ASP A 330 -8.98 30.76 -17.26
CA ASP A 330 -9.20 30.41 -18.67
C ASP A 330 -10.00 29.11 -18.89
N ASN A 331 -10.76 28.65 -17.89
CA ASN A 331 -11.72 27.55 -18.02
C ASN A 331 -13.16 28.06 -17.81
N PRO A 332 -13.98 28.15 -18.87
CA PRO A 332 -15.35 28.65 -18.75
C PRO A 332 -16.26 27.74 -17.89
N ALA A 333 -15.84 26.50 -17.63
CA ALA A 333 -16.56 25.58 -16.76
C ALA A 333 -16.31 25.83 -15.25
N GLY A 334 -15.29 26.62 -14.90
CA GLY A 334 -14.93 26.97 -13.53
C GLY A 334 -13.50 26.58 -13.14
N CYS A 335 -13.04 27.14 -12.03
CA CYS A 335 -11.65 27.09 -11.57
C CYS A 335 -11.40 26.08 -10.45
N GLY A 336 -12.15 24.98 -10.40
CA GLY A 336 -11.98 23.94 -9.37
C GLY A 336 -13.29 23.38 -8.87
N ASP A 337 -13.20 22.60 -7.80
CA ASP A 337 -14.34 22.09 -7.04
C ASP A 337 -14.64 22.99 -5.85
N TYR A 338 -15.54 23.97 -6.03
CA TYR A 338 -15.72 25.04 -5.05
C TYR A 338 -16.16 24.51 -3.67
N GLY A 339 -16.79 23.33 -3.60
CA GLY A 339 -17.12 22.65 -2.36
C GLY A 339 -15.90 22.31 -1.48
N GLN A 340 -14.73 22.20 -2.11
CA GLN A 340 -13.46 21.87 -1.49
C GLN A 340 -12.52 23.09 -1.34
N GLY A 341 -12.90 24.27 -1.83
CA GLY A 341 -12.07 25.49 -1.78
C GLY A 341 -12.08 26.22 -0.43
N GLY A 342 -11.09 27.10 -0.23
CA GLY A 342 -10.86 27.87 0.99
C GLY A 342 -10.67 26.99 2.24
N ASP A 343 -11.09 27.46 3.41
CA ASP A 343 -10.95 26.72 4.69
C ASP A 343 -11.93 25.54 4.87
N ARG A 344 -12.80 25.24 3.90
CA ARG A 344 -13.84 24.21 4.06
C ARG A 344 -13.26 22.83 4.42
N PRO A 345 -12.18 22.35 3.78
CA PRO A 345 -11.54 21.09 4.16
C PRO A 345 -11.09 21.05 5.63
N MET A 346 -10.61 22.19 6.15
CA MET A 346 -10.11 22.32 7.53
C MET A 346 -11.25 22.33 8.56
N LYS A 347 -12.42 22.88 8.19
CA LYS A 347 -13.61 22.97 9.06
C LYS A 347 -14.57 21.78 8.93
N ASN A 348 -14.36 20.91 7.95
CA ASN A 348 -15.23 19.76 7.70
C ASN A 348 -15.15 18.75 8.86
N ARG A 349 -16.31 18.41 9.46
CA ARG A 349 -16.43 17.42 10.54
C ARG A 349 -15.81 16.07 10.19
N LYS A 350 -15.84 15.68 8.91
CA LYS A 350 -15.27 14.41 8.43
C LYS A 350 -13.74 14.37 8.56
N GLY A 351 -13.07 15.52 8.54
CA GLY A 351 -11.65 15.64 8.87
C GLY A 351 -10.69 14.83 8.00
N TRP A 352 -11.08 14.41 6.79
CA TRP A 352 -10.26 13.53 5.93
C TRP A 352 -8.85 14.07 5.67
N ILE A 353 -8.70 15.39 5.58
CA ILE A 353 -7.42 16.06 5.35
C ILE A 353 -6.42 15.86 6.50
N ARG A 354 -6.92 15.59 7.72
CA ARG A 354 -6.14 15.50 8.96
C ARG A 354 -5.50 14.12 9.16
N SER A 355 -5.57 13.24 8.17
CA SER A 355 -5.03 11.89 8.29
C SER A 355 -4.51 11.33 6.98
N THR A 356 -3.59 10.38 7.11
CA THR A 356 -3.11 9.48 6.06
C THR A 356 -2.91 8.11 6.68
N HIS A 357 -3.85 7.19 6.43
CA HIS A 357 -3.77 5.80 6.89
C HIS A 357 -3.52 4.85 5.73
N TYR A 358 -2.75 3.80 5.97
CA TYR A 358 -2.42 2.80 4.96
C TYR A 358 -3.27 1.53 5.14
N ARG A 359 -3.66 0.87 4.04
CA ARG A 359 -4.37 -0.41 4.09
C ARG A 359 -3.45 -1.56 4.52
N TYR A 360 -2.17 -1.45 4.19
CA TYR A 360 -1.07 -2.29 4.65
C TYR A 360 0.05 -1.37 5.14
N GLU A 361 1.04 -1.85 5.88
CA GLU A 361 2.14 -1.01 6.42
C GLU A 361 2.99 -0.30 5.33
N GLY A 362 2.81 -0.67 4.06
CA GLY A 362 3.51 -0.10 2.89
C GLY A 362 4.81 -0.86 2.57
N PRO A 363 5.56 -0.42 1.54
CA PRO A 363 6.85 -1.00 1.19
C PRO A 363 7.83 -0.93 2.36
N ALA A 364 8.45 -2.06 2.69
CA ALA A 364 9.47 -2.16 3.72
C ALA A 364 10.62 -3.07 3.26
N ALA A 365 11.82 -2.78 3.76
CA ALA A 365 13.01 -3.59 3.57
C ALA A 365 13.35 -4.28 4.91
N ALA A 366 12.67 -5.40 5.20
CA ALA A 366 12.84 -6.14 6.45
C ALA A 366 14.28 -6.68 6.56
N PRO A 367 15.11 -6.14 7.46
CA PRO A 367 16.55 -6.37 7.43
C PRO A 367 16.94 -7.66 8.15
N GLY A 368 18.13 -8.16 7.86
CA GLY A 368 18.73 -9.33 8.48
C GLY A 368 20.23 -9.41 8.23
N THR A 369 20.86 -10.46 8.72
CA THR A 369 22.26 -10.79 8.44
C THR A 369 22.38 -12.27 8.09
N ASP A 370 23.27 -12.57 7.12
CA ASP A 370 23.71 -13.93 6.84
C ASP A 370 24.88 -14.34 7.75
N LYS A 371 25.25 -15.62 7.75
CA LYS A 371 26.40 -16.14 8.53
C LYS A 371 27.74 -15.51 8.18
N ALA A 372 27.88 -14.97 6.96
CA ALA A 372 29.10 -14.26 6.55
C ALA A 372 29.14 -12.82 7.06
N GLY A 373 28.07 -12.36 7.71
CA GLY A 373 27.96 -11.00 8.25
C GLY A 373 27.51 -9.97 7.21
N ARG A 374 27.01 -10.40 6.04
CA ARG A 374 26.42 -9.48 5.06
C ARG A 374 25.04 -9.08 5.54
N LEU A 375 24.71 -7.80 5.43
CA LEU A 375 23.34 -7.37 5.60
C LEU A 375 22.48 -7.96 4.47
N GLU A 376 21.26 -8.33 4.83
CA GLU A 376 20.20 -8.78 3.96
C GLU A 376 19.00 -7.87 4.14
N ALA A 377 18.18 -7.73 3.10
CA ALA A 377 16.87 -7.11 3.19
C ALA A 377 15.87 -7.95 2.42
N TYR A 378 14.67 -8.09 2.99
CA TYR A 378 13.56 -8.81 2.39
C TYR A 378 12.40 -7.84 2.17
N GLY A 379 11.75 -7.92 1.02
CA GLY A 379 10.63 -7.03 0.70
C GLY A 379 9.75 -7.59 -0.41
N VAL A 380 8.87 -6.75 -0.95
CA VAL A 380 8.00 -7.08 -2.09
C VAL A 380 8.32 -6.16 -3.26
N LEU A 381 8.62 -6.76 -4.41
CA LEU A 381 9.01 -6.09 -5.65
C LEU A 381 8.26 -6.74 -6.81
N GLY A 382 7.58 -5.95 -7.64
CA GLY A 382 6.77 -6.48 -8.74
C GLY A 382 5.67 -7.43 -8.26
N THR A 383 5.12 -7.21 -7.06
CA THR A 383 4.18 -8.10 -6.34
C THR A 383 4.75 -9.46 -5.90
N GLN A 384 6.07 -9.66 -5.95
CA GLN A 384 6.76 -10.90 -5.57
C GLN A 384 7.73 -10.64 -4.42
N ALA A 385 7.98 -11.64 -3.58
CA ALA A 385 8.98 -11.55 -2.54
C ALA A 385 10.39 -11.48 -3.14
N VAL A 386 11.26 -10.71 -2.51
CA VAL A 386 12.64 -10.49 -2.95
C VAL A 386 13.60 -10.48 -1.77
N ARG A 387 14.85 -10.88 -2.05
CA ARG A 387 16.00 -10.70 -1.15
C ARG A 387 17.06 -9.84 -1.83
N TRP A 388 17.52 -8.81 -1.13
CA TRP A 388 18.78 -8.12 -1.43
C TRP A 388 19.82 -8.56 -0.40
N ALA A 389 21.08 -8.64 -0.81
CA ALA A 389 22.20 -8.90 0.08
C ALA A 389 23.33 -7.93 -0.24
N GLU A 390 24.10 -7.52 0.77
CA GLU A 390 25.32 -6.75 0.53
C GLU A 390 26.28 -7.54 -0.39
N THR A 391 27.01 -6.82 -1.23
CA THR A 391 28.01 -7.41 -2.13
C THR A 391 29.18 -8.05 -1.36
N SER A 392 29.55 -7.46 -0.23
CA SER A 392 30.44 -8.03 0.80
C SER A 392 30.07 -7.48 2.18
N PRO A 393 30.44 -8.14 3.29
CA PRO A 393 30.10 -7.69 4.63
C PRO A 393 30.52 -6.24 4.87
N GLY A 394 29.58 -5.39 5.31
CA GLY A 394 29.86 -3.98 5.64
C GLY A 394 30.10 -3.08 4.43
N SER A 395 29.95 -3.57 3.20
CA SER A 395 30.18 -2.78 1.98
C SER A 395 29.20 -1.61 1.82
N GLY A 396 28.02 -1.68 2.44
CA GLY A 396 26.92 -0.74 2.23
C GLY A 396 26.35 -0.75 0.80
N ARG A 397 26.79 -1.69 -0.05
CA ARG A 397 26.32 -1.82 -1.44
C ARG A 397 25.49 -3.08 -1.58
N TRP A 398 24.22 -2.91 -1.90
CA TRP A 398 23.30 -4.00 -2.22
C TRP A 398 23.61 -4.60 -3.59
N GLY A 399 23.56 -5.92 -3.69
CA GLY A 399 23.55 -6.64 -4.96
C GLY A 399 22.16 -6.62 -5.61
N GLU A 400 22.06 -7.27 -6.77
CA GLU A 400 20.79 -7.38 -7.51
C GLU A 400 19.70 -8.12 -6.70
N PRO A 401 18.42 -7.74 -6.88
CA PRO A 401 17.29 -8.40 -6.24
C PRO A 401 17.18 -9.88 -6.65
N GLN A 402 17.28 -10.78 -5.69
CA GLN A 402 16.95 -12.19 -5.87
C GLN A 402 15.42 -12.39 -5.77
N ASN A 403 14.77 -12.72 -6.88
CA ASN A 403 13.33 -13.03 -6.89
C ASN A 403 13.05 -14.36 -6.17
N LEU A 404 12.16 -14.33 -5.17
CA LEU A 404 11.73 -15.48 -4.37
C LEU A 404 10.29 -15.93 -4.72
N GLY A 405 9.62 -15.27 -5.66
CA GLY A 405 8.26 -15.60 -6.09
C GLY A 405 7.19 -15.25 -5.04
N GLY A 406 6.14 -16.06 -4.95
CA GLY A 406 5.07 -15.95 -3.95
C GLY A 406 3.89 -15.05 -4.33
N GLY A 407 4.02 -14.24 -5.39
CA GLY A 407 3.04 -13.22 -5.79
C GLY A 407 1.65 -13.73 -6.19
N PRO A 408 0.65 -12.82 -6.30
CA PRO A 408 0.75 -11.40 -5.96
C PRO A 408 0.63 -11.16 -4.45
N LEU A 409 1.65 -10.55 -3.87
CA LEU A 409 1.74 -10.25 -2.43
C LEU A 409 1.33 -8.79 -2.14
N ALA A 410 0.70 -8.58 -0.99
CA ALA A 410 0.61 -7.26 -0.36
C ALA A 410 2.03 -6.71 -0.06
N PRO A 411 2.23 -5.39 0.08
CA PRO A 411 3.53 -4.75 -0.10
C PRO A 411 4.52 -4.86 1.07
N ALA A 412 4.33 -5.81 1.99
CA ALA A 412 5.24 -6.04 3.11
C ALA A 412 5.40 -7.54 3.43
N LEU A 413 6.51 -7.88 4.09
CA LEU A 413 6.82 -9.21 4.59
C LEU A 413 7.13 -9.13 6.08
N ALA A 414 6.67 -10.10 6.86
CA ALA A 414 7.26 -10.36 8.17
C ALA A 414 8.40 -11.37 8.01
N SER A 415 9.57 -11.05 8.57
CA SER A 415 10.78 -11.86 8.51
C SER A 415 11.21 -12.24 9.91
N VAL A 416 11.39 -13.53 10.16
CA VAL A 416 11.91 -14.03 11.44
C VAL A 416 13.04 -15.04 11.20
N ARG A 417 13.96 -15.11 12.15
CA ARG A 417 14.98 -16.16 12.20
C ARG A 417 14.60 -17.10 13.35
N ASP A 418 14.43 -18.38 13.05
CA ASP A 418 14.13 -19.37 14.09
C ASP A 418 15.37 -19.71 14.94
N SER A 419 15.19 -20.53 15.98
CA SER A 419 16.26 -20.93 16.91
C SER A 419 17.38 -21.74 16.23
N GLU A 420 17.12 -22.36 15.08
CA GLU A 420 18.14 -23.05 14.27
C GLU A 420 18.91 -22.08 13.35
N GLY A 421 18.48 -20.82 13.26
CA GLY A 421 19.06 -19.82 12.37
C GLY A 421 18.45 -19.78 10.98
N ARG A 422 17.36 -20.52 10.71
CA ARG A 422 16.67 -20.51 9.42
C ARG A 422 15.78 -19.29 9.30
N ARG A 423 15.71 -18.72 8.11
CA ARG A 423 14.80 -17.63 7.76
C ARG A 423 13.40 -18.14 7.43
N LEU A 424 12.38 -17.49 7.98
CA LEU A 424 10.98 -17.64 7.61
C LEU A 424 10.44 -16.27 7.16
N LEU A 425 9.80 -16.24 5.99
CA LEU A 425 9.14 -15.05 5.46
C LEU A 425 7.64 -15.31 5.39
N PHE A 426 6.84 -14.43 5.99
CA PHE A 426 5.39 -14.46 5.97
C PHE A 426 4.85 -13.32 5.12
N ALA A 427 3.80 -13.60 4.34
CA ALA A 427 3.16 -12.61 3.49
C ALA A 427 1.64 -12.80 3.45
N LEU A 428 0.93 -11.71 3.18
CA LEU A 428 -0.47 -11.72 2.76
C LEU A 428 -0.51 -11.80 1.22
N ARG A 429 -1.11 -12.87 0.68
CA ARG A 429 -1.26 -13.11 -0.76
C ARG A 429 -2.68 -12.87 -1.22
N PHE A 430 -2.83 -12.20 -2.35
CA PHE A 430 -4.07 -12.14 -3.12
C PHE A 430 -4.25 -13.46 -3.87
N SER A 431 -4.82 -14.47 -3.19
CA SER A 431 -4.94 -15.83 -3.71
C SER A 431 -5.96 -15.99 -4.83
N ALA A 432 -6.91 -15.06 -4.93
CA ALA A 432 -7.75 -14.86 -6.11
C ALA A 432 -8.15 -13.39 -6.23
N LEU A 433 -8.21 -12.88 -7.45
CA LEU A 433 -8.61 -11.51 -7.78
C LEU A 433 -9.37 -11.48 -9.12
N GLU A 434 -10.43 -12.29 -9.22
CA GLU A 434 -11.08 -12.57 -10.51
C GLU A 434 -12.14 -11.53 -10.90
N GLY A 435 -12.89 -11.01 -9.93
CA GLY A 435 -14.07 -10.16 -10.19
C GLY A 435 -15.20 -10.90 -10.91
N ARG A 436 -16.19 -10.17 -11.43
CA ARG A 436 -17.34 -10.73 -12.17
C ARG A 436 -18.13 -11.82 -11.39
N GLY A 437 -18.26 -11.64 -10.07
CA GLY A 437 -18.91 -12.60 -9.17
C GLY A 437 -18.09 -13.86 -8.90
N ARG A 438 -16.82 -13.89 -9.29
CA ARG A 438 -15.85 -14.97 -9.03
C ARG A 438 -14.98 -14.66 -7.79
N PRO A 439 -14.17 -15.62 -7.31
CA PRO A 439 -13.40 -15.47 -6.07
C PRO A 439 -12.51 -14.22 -6.02
N ASP A 440 -12.48 -13.64 -4.81
CA ASP A 440 -11.70 -12.47 -4.42
C ASP A 440 -11.18 -12.73 -3.00
N THR A 441 -10.09 -13.50 -2.89
CA THR A 441 -9.67 -14.14 -1.63
C THR A 441 -8.24 -13.79 -1.23
N ARG A 442 -7.99 -13.76 0.08
CA ARG A 442 -6.68 -13.50 0.70
C ARG A 442 -6.26 -14.74 1.47
N GLU A 443 -4.97 -15.02 1.52
CA GLU A 443 -4.40 -16.04 2.40
C GLU A 443 -3.05 -15.58 2.96
N ILE A 444 -2.67 -16.15 4.10
CA ILE A 444 -1.31 -16.03 4.63
C ILE A 444 -0.46 -17.16 4.04
N VAL A 445 0.75 -16.82 3.60
CA VAL A 445 1.72 -17.77 3.05
C VAL A 445 3.05 -17.67 3.79
N VAL A 446 3.84 -18.75 3.75
CA VAL A 446 5.19 -18.80 4.32
C VAL A 446 6.21 -19.36 3.32
N LEU A 447 7.40 -18.78 3.32
CA LEU A 447 8.60 -19.29 2.67
C LEU A 447 9.66 -19.58 3.73
N GLU A 448 10.07 -20.84 3.85
CA GLU A 448 11.03 -21.29 4.86
C GLU A 448 12.35 -21.73 4.22
N GLN A 449 13.48 -21.35 4.81
CA GLN A 449 14.77 -21.95 4.46
C GLN A 449 14.82 -23.43 4.88
N ARG A 450 15.47 -24.27 4.05
CA ARG A 450 15.74 -25.68 4.40
C ARG A 450 16.81 -25.80 5.49
N SER A 451 17.82 -24.93 5.43
CA SER A 451 18.92 -24.82 6.36
C SER A 451 19.31 -23.35 6.46
N PRO A 452 19.95 -22.90 7.55
CA PRO A 452 20.37 -21.51 7.68
C PRO A 452 21.25 -21.07 6.52
N ASP A 453 20.88 -19.96 5.87
CA ASP A 453 21.46 -19.41 4.63
C ASP A 453 21.43 -20.34 3.40
N GLY A 454 20.70 -21.44 3.50
CA GLY A 454 20.49 -22.39 2.42
C GLY A 454 19.32 -22.01 1.51
N PRO A 455 18.99 -22.88 0.54
CA PRO A 455 17.86 -22.67 -0.35
C PRO A 455 16.53 -22.69 0.41
N PHE A 456 15.57 -21.92 -0.10
CA PHE A 456 14.20 -21.95 0.38
C PHE A 456 13.45 -23.21 -0.09
N LYS A 457 12.45 -23.62 0.69
CA LYS A 457 11.41 -24.57 0.28
C LYS A 457 10.45 -23.88 -0.71
N ALA A 458 9.48 -24.62 -1.24
CA ALA A 458 8.37 -24.00 -1.95
C ALA A 458 7.49 -23.20 -0.99
N TRP A 459 6.83 -22.15 -1.50
CA TRP A 459 5.81 -21.41 -0.77
C TRP A 459 4.71 -22.35 -0.25
N GLN A 460 4.36 -22.22 1.02
CA GLN A 460 3.28 -22.96 1.66
C GLN A 460 2.13 -22.01 2.01
N GLY A 461 0.91 -22.39 1.65
CA GLY A 461 -0.30 -21.70 2.10
C GLY A 461 -0.63 -22.05 3.55
N LEU A 462 -0.76 -21.04 4.39
CA LEU A 462 -1.28 -21.13 5.76
C LEU A 462 -2.77 -20.77 5.82
N GLY A 463 -3.41 -20.48 4.68
CA GLY A 463 -4.84 -20.18 4.61
C GLY A 463 -5.20 -18.86 5.28
N ASN A 464 -6.46 -18.72 5.69
CA ASN A 464 -7.02 -17.50 6.27
C ASN A 464 -7.72 -17.86 7.59
N PRO A 465 -7.55 -17.08 8.69
CA PRO A 465 -8.30 -17.31 9.93
C PRO A 465 -9.81 -17.13 9.78
N GLU A 466 -10.28 -16.44 8.73
CA GLU A 466 -11.69 -16.22 8.43
C GLU A 466 -12.16 -17.17 7.32
N HIS A 467 -13.22 -17.94 7.59
CA HIS A 467 -13.73 -18.93 6.64
C HIS A 467 -14.70 -18.37 5.60
N ARG A 468 -15.25 -17.16 5.81
CA ARG A 468 -16.17 -16.53 4.86
C ARG A 468 -15.41 -15.61 3.91
N PRO A 469 -15.64 -15.69 2.57
CA PRO A 469 -14.91 -14.87 1.60
C PRO A 469 -14.98 -13.37 1.85
N ASP A 470 -16.16 -12.86 2.23
CA ASP A 470 -16.37 -11.45 2.53
C ASP A 470 -15.51 -10.99 3.71
N ARG A 471 -15.37 -11.83 4.75
CA ARG A 471 -14.55 -11.56 5.94
C ARG A 471 -13.05 -11.75 5.69
N GLY A 472 -12.66 -12.76 4.91
CA GLY A 472 -11.25 -13.11 4.66
C GLY A 472 -10.42 -11.97 4.08
N ARG A 473 -11.07 -11.03 3.38
CA ARG A 473 -10.48 -9.79 2.87
C ARG A 473 -9.94 -8.84 3.93
N ARG A 474 -10.42 -8.95 5.17
CA ARG A 474 -10.09 -8.05 6.30
C ARG A 474 -9.01 -8.58 7.23
N VAL A 475 -8.34 -9.65 6.82
CA VAL A 475 -7.14 -10.11 7.51
C VAL A 475 -6.02 -9.11 7.25
N GLY A 476 -5.31 -8.79 8.31
CA GLY A 476 -4.21 -7.85 8.30
C GLY A 476 -2.88 -8.42 7.83
N MET A 477 -1.86 -7.57 7.83
CA MET A 477 -0.48 -8.00 7.59
C MET A 477 0.00 -8.96 8.69
N PRO A 478 0.83 -9.96 8.35
CA PRO A 478 1.40 -10.86 9.33
C PRO A 478 2.44 -10.14 10.19
N ALA A 479 2.41 -10.39 11.50
CA ALA A 479 3.51 -10.12 12.42
C ALA A 479 3.95 -11.44 13.05
N ALA A 480 5.25 -11.63 13.27
CA ALA A 480 5.75 -12.89 13.80
C ALA A 480 6.95 -12.69 14.72
N VAL A 481 7.12 -13.63 15.65
CA VAL A 481 8.29 -13.72 16.54
C VAL A 481 8.67 -15.19 16.73
N ALA A 482 9.97 -15.47 16.81
CA ALA A 482 10.49 -16.80 17.11
C ALA A 482 10.95 -16.84 18.57
N GLY A 483 10.46 -17.82 19.34
CA GLY A 483 10.87 -18.06 20.71
C GLY A 483 12.10 -18.96 20.82
N PRO A 484 12.81 -18.94 21.95
CA PRO A 484 13.95 -19.82 22.21
C PRO A 484 13.55 -21.30 22.34
N ASP A 485 12.26 -21.58 22.55
CA ASP A 485 11.65 -22.91 22.57
C ASP A 485 11.53 -23.55 21.17
N GLY A 486 12.00 -22.87 20.12
CA GLY A 486 11.97 -23.31 18.74
C GLY A 486 10.63 -23.09 18.04
N ARG A 487 9.65 -22.48 18.72
CA ARG A 487 8.36 -22.16 18.11
C ARG A 487 8.38 -20.80 17.43
N VAL A 488 7.60 -20.67 16.37
CA VAL A 488 7.35 -19.40 15.69
C VAL A 488 5.88 -19.04 15.87
N HIS A 489 5.64 -17.90 16.53
CA HIS A 489 4.30 -17.36 16.75
C HIS A 489 3.99 -16.37 15.63
N LEU A 490 2.95 -16.68 14.84
CA LEU A 490 2.42 -15.82 13.79
C LEU A 490 1.11 -15.19 14.28
N PHE A 491 0.95 -13.90 14.03
CA PHE A 491 -0.22 -13.09 14.37
C PHE A 491 -0.72 -12.33 13.15
N VAL A 492 -2.04 -12.19 13.05
CA VAL A 492 -2.70 -11.32 12.09
C VAL A 492 -3.89 -10.65 12.74
N ARG A 493 -4.19 -9.42 12.35
CA ARG A 493 -5.51 -8.85 12.61
C ARG A 493 -6.57 -9.69 11.89
N ASN A 494 -7.66 -10.03 12.58
CA ASN A 494 -8.80 -10.74 12.01
C ASN A 494 -9.93 -9.78 11.60
N ALA A 495 -10.97 -10.28 10.92
CA ALA A 495 -12.05 -9.42 10.43
C ALA A 495 -12.99 -8.92 11.53
N GLY A 496 -12.87 -9.46 12.75
CA GLY A 496 -13.49 -8.91 13.97
C GLY A 496 -12.70 -7.75 14.57
N LYS A 497 -11.61 -7.31 13.93
CA LYS A 497 -10.70 -6.27 14.43
C LYS A 497 -10.02 -6.66 15.76
N GLY A 498 -9.83 -7.95 15.99
CA GLY A 498 -8.99 -8.53 17.02
C GLY A 498 -7.79 -9.24 16.42
N VAL A 499 -7.12 -10.10 17.21
CA VAL A 499 -5.96 -10.87 16.73
C VAL A 499 -6.32 -12.34 16.57
N SER A 500 -5.83 -12.97 15.50
CA SER A 500 -5.74 -14.42 15.38
C SER A 500 -4.27 -14.84 15.34
N SER A 501 -3.97 -16.01 15.89
CA SER A 501 -2.62 -16.57 15.91
C SER A 501 -2.57 -17.97 15.29
N ARG A 502 -1.41 -18.31 14.75
CA ARG A 502 -1.03 -19.64 14.34
C ARG A 502 0.41 -19.89 14.79
N VAL A 503 0.69 -21.08 15.32
CA VAL A 503 2.02 -21.41 15.84
C VAL A 503 2.64 -22.50 14.98
N ARG A 504 3.91 -22.30 14.62
CA ARG A 504 4.78 -23.35 14.11
C ARG A 504 5.49 -23.98 15.29
N GLU A 505 5.28 -25.27 15.50
CA GLU A 505 5.92 -26.01 16.57
C GLU A 505 7.41 -26.23 16.27
N ALA A 506 8.17 -26.63 17.29
CA ALA A 506 9.62 -26.86 17.17
C ALA A 506 9.97 -27.97 16.15
N ASP A 507 9.07 -28.93 15.94
CA ASP A 507 9.21 -29.98 14.91
C ASP A 507 8.92 -29.48 13.48
N GLY A 508 8.53 -28.20 13.34
CA GLY A 508 8.17 -27.55 12.09
C GLY A 508 6.74 -27.78 11.62
N SER A 509 5.91 -28.49 12.39
CA SER A 509 4.49 -28.62 12.10
C SER A 509 3.73 -27.33 12.43
N TRP A 510 2.65 -27.06 11.70
CA TRP A 510 1.82 -25.88 11.90
C TRP A 510 0.52 -26.25 12.63
N GLY A 511 0.26 -25.59 13.75
CA GLY A 511 -1.03 -25.66 14.45
C GLY A 511 -2.19 -25.07 13.63
N LYS A 512 -3.39 -25.04 14.22
CA LYS A 512 -4.57 -24.39 13.64
C LYS A 512 -4.58 -22.89 13.92
N TRP A 513 -5.30 -22.13 13.11
CA TRP A 513 -5.65 -20.74 13.45
C TRP A 513 -6.52 -20.71 14.72
N GLN A 514 -6.20 -19.80 15.63
CA GLN A 514 -6.94 -19.58 16.87
C GLN A 514 -7.17 -18.08 17.06
N SER A 515 -8.40 -17.69 17.40
CA SER A 515 -8.70 -16.31 17.78
C SER A 515 -8.12 -16.05 19.17
N LEU A 516 -7.41 -14.93 19.33
CA LEU A 516 -6.96 -14.41 20.62
C LEU A 516 -7.93 -13.36 21.17
N HIS A 517 -9.06 -13.15 20.50
CA HIS A 517 -10.04 -12.10 20.81
C HIS A 517 -9.39 -10.69 20.85
N GLY A 518 -10.01 -9.76 21.58
CA GLY A 518 -9.70 -8.33 21.55
C GLY A 518 -10.39 -7.61 20.38
N GLN A 519 -10.61 -6.32 20.54
CA GLN A 519 -11.12 -5.37 19.54
C GLN A 519 -11.23 -3.98 20.19
N GLU A 520 -11.23 -2.88 19.46
CA GLU A 520 -11.12 -2.73 18.00
C GLU A 520 -9.75 -2.16 17.64
N ILE A 521 -8.94 -2.92 16.86
CA ILE A 521 -7.62 -2.47 16.38
C ILE A 521 -7.57 -2.17 14.87
N GLN A 522 -6.66 -1.27 14.48
CA GLN A 522 -6.21 -1.10 13.10
C GLN A 522 -5.38 -2.30 12.64
N ASP A 523 -5.18 -2.41 11.31
CA ASP A 523 -4.13 -3.29 10.76
C ASP A 523 -2.73 -2.76 11.10
N GLY A 524 -1.78 -3.68 11.21
CA GLY A 524 -0.43 -3.49 11.76
C GLY A 524 -0.34 -4.01 13.19
N LEU A 525 0.68 -4.83 13.47
CA LEU A 525 0.92 -5.45 14.77
C LEU A 525 2.42 -5.46 15.07
N THR A 526 2.77 -5.13 16.30
CA THR A 526 4.16 -5.19 16.76
C THR A 526 4.30 -6.34 17.75
N ALA A 527 5.14 -7.33 17.43
CA ALA A 527 5.40 -8.49 18.29
C ALA A 527 6.86 -8.49 18.78
N VAL A 528 7.06 -8.66 20.08
CA VAL A 528 8.38 -8.64 20.74
C VAL A 528 8.49 -9.74 21.79
N LEU A 529 9.72 -10.02 22.22
CA LEU A 529 10.00 -10.83 23.40
C LEU A 529 10.45 -9.91 24.54
N ASP A 530 10.06 -10.25 25.78
CA ASP A 530 10.62 -9.63 26.97
C ASP A 530 11.90 -10.35 27.46
N ALA A 531 12.44 -9.89 28.61
CA ALA A 531 13.65 -10.46 29.20
C ALA A 531 13.47 -11.96 29.56
N GLU A 532 12.29 -12.36 30.03
CA GLU A 532 11.94 -13.74 30.34
C GLU A 532 11.63 -14.60 29.09
N GLN A 533 11.66 -14.03 27.89
CA GLN A 533 11.32 -14.70 26.63
C GLN A 533 9.82 -15.00 26.48
N ARG A 534 8.96 -14.21 27.13
CA ARG A 534 7.53 -14.19 26.87
C ARG A 534 7.23 -13.37 25.63
N VAL A 535 6.27 -13.85 24.84
CA VAL A 535 5.76 -13.13 23.67
C VAL A 535 4.78 -12.03 24.10
N HIS A 536 4.99 -10.83 23.57
CA HIS A 536 4.10 -9.68 23.67
C HIS A 536 3.69 -9.20 22.28
N VAL A 537 2.43 -8.79 22.12
CA VAL A 537 1.88 -8.25 20.87
C VAL A 537 1.10 -6.98 21.17
N PHE A 538 1.35 -5.93 20.39
CA PHE A 538 0.68 -4.63 20.49
C PHE A 538 -0.07 -4.29 19.21
N GLY A 539 -1.24 -3.67 19.35
CA GLY A 539 -2.04 -3.19 18.23
C GLY A 539 -2.73 -1.86 18.53
N THR A 540 -2.80 -0.96 17.54
CA THR A 540 -3.41 0.37 17.68
C THR A 540 -4.92 0.25 17.80
N GLY A 541 -5.45 0.52 18.99
CA GLY A 541 -6.89 0.64 19.22
C GLY A 541 -7.38 2.08 19.13
N ARG A 542 -8.70 2.24 19.06
CA ARG A 542 -9.34 3.55 18.93
C ARG A 542 -9.03 4.47 20.10
N ASP A 543 -9.01 3.91 21.31
CA ASP A 543 -8.91 4.66 22.56
C ASP A 543 -7.59 4.41 23.31
N THR A 544 -6.90 3.30 23.00
CA THR A 544 -5.65 2.90 23.64
C THR A 544 -4.90 1.89 22.76
N VAL A 545 -3.65 1.58 23.11
CA VAL A 545 -2.92 0.44 22.52
C VAL A 545 -3.37 -0.85 23.18
N HIS A 546 -3.85 -1.81 22.39
CA HIS A 546 -4.22 -3.15 22.87
C HIS A 546 -2.99 -4.04 22.99
N HIS A 547 -3.05 -4.98 23.93
CA HIS A 547 -1.93 -5.83 24.28
C HIS A 547 -2.38 -7.29 24.46
N TRP A 548 -1.55 -8.21 23.96
CA TRP A 548 -1.66 -9.65 24.19
C TRP A 548 -0.29 -10.16 24.65
N ALA A 549 -0.27 -11.07 25.61
CA ALA A 549 0.98 -11.65 26.11
C ALA A 549 0.84 -13.10 26.57
N GLN A 550 1.98 -13.76 26.77
CA GLN A 550 2.07 -15.01 27.52
C GLN A 550 2.17 -14.71 29.02
N ASP A 551 1.53 -15.51 29.86
CA ASP A 551 1.70 -15.41 31.32
C ASP A 551 3.08 -15.92 31.76
N ALA A 552 3.59 -16.93 31.06
CA ALA A 552 4.91 -17.52 31.26
C ALA A 552 5.49 -17.97 29.90
N PRO A 553 6.82 -18.06 29.77
CA PRO A 553 7.45 -18.54 28.54
C PRO A 553 6.89 -19.92 28.17
N GLY A 554 6.61 -20.14 26.89
CA GLY A 554 6.02 -21.41 26.45
C GLY A 554 4.49 -21.43 26.43
N GLN A 555 3.80 -20.59 27.22
CA GLN A 555 2.34 -20.63 27.35
C GLN A 555 1.60 -20.01 26.15
N PRO A 556 0.29 -20.25 25.98
CA PRO A 556 -0.49 -19.57 24.96
C PRO A 556 -0.53 -18.05 25.18
N VAL A 557 -0.43 -17.28 24.10
CA VAL A 557 -0.66 -15.83 24.11
C VAL A 557 -2.15 -15.56 24.31
N ARG A 558 -2.50 -14.60 25.16
CA ARG A 558 -3.89 -14.22 25.48
C ARG A 558 -4.03 -12.71 25.51
N HIS A 559 -5.25 -12.20 25.31
CA HIS A 559 -5.54 -10.78 25.44
C HIS A 559 -5.34 -10.32 26.89
N GLN A 560 -4.45 -9.34 27.09
CA GLN A 560 -4.08 -8.80 28.39
C GLN A 560 -4.08 -7.26 28.31
N PRO A 561 -5.26 -6.62 28.44
CA PRO A 561 -5.38 -5.17 28.32
C PRO A 561 -4.45 -4.43 29.29
N LEU A 562 -3.79 -3.38 28.80
CA LEU A 562 -3.03 -2.46 29.62
C LEU A 562 -3.92 -1.32 30.11
N LYS A 563 -3.64 -0.81 31.31
CA LYS A 563 -4.26 0.39 31.86
C LYS A 563 -3.31 1.57 31.69
N GLY A 564 -3.86 2.76 31.47
CA GLY A 564 -3.09 4.01 31.55
C GLY A 564 -2.32 4.43 30.29
N LEU A 565 -2.40 3.67 29.19
CA LEU A 565 -1.85 4.11 27.90
C LEU A 565 -2.79 5.12 27.22
N PRO A 566 -2.31 6.35 26.91
CA PRO A 566 -3.09 7.35 26.17
C PRO A 566 -3.53 6.87 24.79
N GLN A 567 -4.51 7.55 24.21
CA GLN A 567 -5.00 7.28 22.86
C GLN A 567 -3.85 7.36 21.84
N PRO A 568 -3.65 6.33 21.00
CA PRO A 568 -2.65 6.39 19.94
C PRO A 568 -3.20 7.07 18.68
N GLY A 569 -2.35 7.84 18.01
CA GLY A 569 -2.58 8.38 16.67
C GLY A 569 -2.11 7.43 15.55
N GLY A 570 -1.32 6.40 15.85
CA GLY A 570 -0.75 5.52 14.82
C GLY A 570 -0.24 4.19 15.36
N LEU A 571 0.47 3.44 14.50
CA LEU A 571 1.08 2.15 14.84
C LEU A 571 2.23 2.34 15.85
N PRO A 572 2.22 1.63 16.99
CA PRO A 572 3.29 1.72 17.97
C PRO A 572 4.51 0.88 17.56
N GLY A 573 5.69 1.44 17.79
CA GLY A 573 6.93 0.65 17.88
C GLY A 573 7.06 0.03 19.27
N ALA A 574 7.71 -1.12 19.38
CA ALA A 574 8.04 -1.71 20.68
C ALA A 574 9.39 -2.44 20.65
N ALA A 575 10.11 -2.39 21.76
CA ALA A 575 11.38 -3.08 21.95
C ALA A 575 11.64 -3.35 23.44
N LEU A 576 12.47 -4.35 23.74
CA LEU A 576 13.01 -4.57 25.07
C LEU A 576 14.12 -3.55 25.38
N GLY A 577 14.04 -2.87 26.51
CA GLY A 577 15.10 -2.00 27.02
C GLY A 577 16.07 -2.74 27.95
N GLY A 578 17.24 -2.14 28.20
CA GLY A 578 18.31 -2.75 28.99
C GLY A 578 17.96 -3.05 30.45
N ASP A 579 16.98 -2.35 31.02
CA ASP A 579 16.52 -2.55 32.40
C ASP A 579 15.46 -3.67 32.54
N GLY A 580 15.16 -4.39 31.45
CA GLY A 580 14.15 -5.46 31.41
C GLY A 580 12.73 -4.97 31.16
N GLU A 581 12.51 -3.66 31.04
CA GLU A 581 11.23 -3.06 30.67
C GLU A 581 11.00 -3.06 29.16
N LEU A 582 9.75 -3.19 28.74
CA LEU A 582 9.37 -2.99 27.34
C LEU A 582 9.11 -1.51 27.08
N ALA A 583 9.82 -0.93 26.11
CA ALA A 583 9.53 0.40 25.59
C ALA A 583 8.49 0.29 24.47
N VAL A 584 7.35 0.96 24.61
CA VAL A 584 6.30 1.10 23.60
C VAL A 584 6.19 2.57 23.20
N VAL A 585 6.47 2.88 21.93
CA VAL A 585 6.58 4.26 21.45
C VAL A 585 5.51 4.56 20.40
N TYR A 586 4.77 5.66 20.59
CA TYR A 586 3.79 6.13 19.61
C TYR A 586 3.50 7.63 19.79
N ARG A 587 2.87 8.23 18.77
CA ARG A 587 2.34 9.59 18.84
C ARG A 587 0.88 9.57 19.29
N GLY A 588 0.48 10.56 20.10
CA GLY A 588 -0.93 10.84 20.33
C GLY A 588 -1.63 11.38 19.07
N PRO A 589 -2.96 11.58 19.11
CA PRO A 589 -3.69 12.14 17.98
C PRO A 589 -3.19 13.54 17.63
N ALA A 590 -2.85 13.75 16.35
CA ALA A 590 -2.29 14.97 15.79
C ALA A 590 -1.00 15.49 16.47
N ALA A 591 -0.38 14.69 17.34
CA ALA A 591 0.88 15.04 17.98
C ALA A 591 2.03 14.90 16.98
N GLU A 592 2.98 15.83 17.01
CA GLU A 592 4.23 15.72 16.26
C GLU A 592 5.30 14.94 17.05
N GLN A 593 5.32 15.08 18.38
CA GLN A 593 6.26 14.40 19.26
C GLN A 593 5.68 13.05 19.71
N PRO A 594 6.48 11.98 19.70
CA PRO A 594 6.08 10.72 20.28
C PRO A 594 6.37 10.65 21.78
N THR A 595 5.67 9.75 22.44
CA THR A 595 5.92 9.36 23.83
C THR A 595 6.38 7.91 23.89
N VAL A 596 7.42 7.65 24.66
CA VAL A 596 7.90 6.31 25.02
C VAL A 596 7.24 5.93 26.34
N HIS A 597 6.48 4.85 26.34
CA HIS A 597 5.88 4.26 27.52
C HIS A 597 6.66 3.00 27.92
N ARG A 598 7.22 2.99 29.12
CA ARG A 598 7.97 1.86 29.67
C ARG A 598 7.06 1.00 30.53
N LEU A 599 6.98 -0.28 30.17
CA LEU A 599 6.10 -1.28 30.77
C LEU A 599 6.97 -2.34 31.43
N THR A 600 6.80 -2.55 32.74
CA THR A 600 7.35 -3.73 33.41
C THR A 600 6.34 -4.87 33.29
N PRO A 601 6.67 -5.98 32.60
CA PRO A 601 5.76 -7.11 32.48
C PRO A 601 5.24 -7.62 33.83
N GLY A 602 3.90 -7.69 33.99
CA GLY A 602 3.25 -8.10 35.24
C GLY A 602 3.00 -6.97 36.26
N SER A 603 3.46 -5.74 35.97
CA SER A 603 3.14 -4.53 36.73
C SER A 603 2.02 -3.72 36.06
N GLU A 604 1.25 -2.97 36.84
CA GLU A 604 0.32 -1.95 36.33
C GLU A 604 0.99 -0.57 36.14
N SER A 605 2.24 -0.41 36.56
CA SER A 605 2.98 0.86 36.44
C SER A 605 3.43 1.11 35.01
N VAL A 606 3.26 2.35 34.55
CA VAL A 606 3.75 2.83 33.25
C VAL A 606 4.50 4.13 33.47
N ALA A 607 5.80 4.15 33.16
CA ALA A 607 6.57 5.38 33.09
C ALA A 607 6.53 5.93 31.65
N SER A 608 6.47 7.24 31.48
CA SER A 608 6.34 7.87 30.16
C SER A 608 7.34 9.00 29.98
N THR A 609 7.98 9.04 28.81
CA THR A 609 8.94 10.08 28.42
C THR A 609 8.58 10.60 27.02
N GLU A 610 8.39 11.91 26.87
CA GLU A 610 8.18 12.53 25.56
C GLU A 610 9.53 12.80 24.89
N LEU A 611 9.62 12.53 23.58
CA LEU A 611 10.83 12.81 22.80
C LEU A 611 10.69 14.19 22.15
N HIS A 612 11.07 15.25 22.88
CA HIS A 612 10.80 16.64 22.47
C HIS A 612 11.47 17.09 21.15
N ASP A 613 12.60 16.50 20.78
CA ASP A 613 13.34 16.84 19.55
C ASP A 613 13.06 15.87 18.40
N PHE A 614 11.93 15.16 18.41
CA PHE A 614 11.59 14.09 17.46
C PHE A 614 10.28 14.34 16.68
N ALA A 615 10.09 15.59 16.24
CA ALA A 615 8.89 16.04 15.55
C ALA A 615 8.69 15.31 14.22
N GLY A 616 7.49 14.77 13.99
CA GLY A 616 7.21 14.00 12.79
C GLY A 616 5.80 13.45 12.67
N TYR A 617 5.61 12.49 11.77
CA TYR A 617 4.33 11.81 11.55
C TYR A 617 4.55 10.36 11.10
N GLY A 618 3.46 9.60 11.00
CA GLY A 618 3.50 8.22 10.52
C GLY A 618 4.03 7.20 11.54
N PRO A 619 4.23 5.93 11.12
CA PRO A 619 4.67 4.84 11.99
C PRO A 619 6.04 5.09 12.62
N LEU A 620 6.24 4.49 13.80
CA LEU A 620 7.51 4.47 14.51
C LEU A 620 7.99 3.03 14.65
N ALA A 621 9.31 2.83 14.55
CA ALA A 621 9.94 1.58 14.91
C ALA A 621 10.82 1.78 16.14
N ALA A 622 10.86 0.77 17.02
CA ALA A 622 11.78 0.71 18.14
C ALA A 622 12.69 -0.51 17.97
N HIS A 623 13.95 -0.39 18.35
CA HIS A 623 14.92 -1.48 18.24
C HIS A 623 15.90 -1.45 19.40
N PRO A 624 16.17 -2.60 20.06
CA PRO A 624 17.18 -2.67 21.11
C PRO A 624 18.58 -2.50 20.52
N LEU A 625 19.44 -1.74 21.18
CA LEU A 625 20.84 -1.54 20.82
C LEU A 625 21.73 -1.93 22.00
N ALA A 626 22.50 -3.00 21.83
CA ALA A 626 23.50 -3.39 22.83
C ALA A 626 24.66 -2.41 22.82
N VAL A 627 24.88 -1.70 23.92
CA VAL A 627 25.93 -0.68 24.06
C VAL A 627 27.09 -1.25 24.85
N ARG A 628 28.31 -1.21 24.29
CA ARG A 628 29.49 -1.74 25.00
C ARG A 628 29.85 -0.86 26.19
N GLY A 629 29.80 -1.43 27.40
CA GLY A 629 30.24 -0.75 28.63
C GLY A 629 29.20 0.19 29.25
N ALA A 630 27.98 0.19 28.75
CA ALA A 630 26.81 0.85 29.33
C ALA A 630 25.60 -0.12 29.32
N GLY A 631 24.43 0.33 29.79
CA GLY A 631 23.18 -0.43 29.64
C GLY A 631 22.69 -0.42 28.19
N ASP A 632 21.94 -1.44 27.79
CA ASP A 632 21.35 -1.50 26.44
C ASP A 632 20.38 -0.33 26.23
N ALA A 633 20.51 0.33 25.08
CA ALA A 633 19.66 1.44 24.66
C ALA A 633 18.46 0.94 23.84
N VAL A 634 17.43 1.78 23.72
CA VAL A 634 16.35 1.56 22.74
C VAL A 634 16.38 2.71 21.76
N MET A 635 16.55 2.38 20.48
CA MET A 635 16.55 3.37 19.41
C MET A 635 15.14 3.52 18.83
N VAL A 636 14.74 4.75 18.53
CA VAL A 636 13.46 5.09 17.91
C VAL A 636 13.72 5.65 16.52
N LEU A 637 13.13 5.01 15.51
CA LEU A 637 13.18 5.42 14.11
C LEU A 637 11.82 5.98 13.69
N GLY A 638 11.83 7.09 12.96
CA GLY A 638 10.62 7.72 12.47
C GLY A 638 10.86 8.61 11.27
N ARG A 639 9.77 9.19 10.79
CA ARG A 639 9.76 10.18 9.70
C ARG A 639 9.56 11.56 10.28
N ALA A 640 10.38 12.52 9.87
CA ALA A 640 10.25 13.93 10.23
C ALA A 640 9.13 14.61 9.44
N VAL A 641 8.73 15.80 9.86
CA VAL A 641 7.67 16.59 9.21
C VAL A 641 7.97 16.84 7.73
N ASN A 642 9.23 17.08 7.38
CA ASN A 642 9.71 17.27 6.01
C ASN A 642 9.90 15.95 5.21
N GLY A 643 9.53 14.80 5.78
CA GLY A 643 9.64 13.49 5.15
C GLY A 643 10.99 12.79 5.28
N GLU A 644 12.01 13.44 5.87
CA GLU A 644 13.32 12.81 6.13
C GLU A 644 13.21 11.70 7.18
N ILE A 645 14.12 10.74 7.12
CA ILE A 645 14.26 9.72 8.16
C ILE A 645 15.08 10.29 9.32
N GLN A 646 14.62 10.04 10.54
CA GLN A 646 15.26 10.51 11.77
C GLN A 646 15.32 9.39 12.82
N LEU A 647 16.32 9.48 13.68
CA LEU A 647 16.61 8.50 14.72
C LEU A 647 16.97 9.20 16.04
N THR A 648 16.49 8.70 17.17
CA THR A 648 16.91 9.14 18.51
C THR A 648 16.91 7.99 19.52
N ASP A 649 17.49 8.21 20.69
CA ASP A 649 17.40 7.30 21.83
C ASP A 649 16.06 7.48 22.56
N ALA A 650 15.43 6.39 22.99
CA ALA A 650 14.17 6.38 23.71
C ALA A 650 14.25 6.98 25.13
N SER A 651 15.44 7.29 25.65
CA SER A 651 15.62 8.08 26.87
C SER A 651 15.20 9.54 26.69
N GLY A 652 15.29 10.06 25.47
CA GLY A 652 15.09 11.50 25.18
C GLY A 652 16.30 12.37 25.53
N ASP A 653 17.38 11.80 26.06
CA ASP A 653 18.57 12.55 26.50
C ASP A 653 19.59 12.77 25.36
N SER A 654 19.36 12.18 24.19
CA SER A 654 20.25 12.24 23.03
C SER A 654 19.71 13.13 21.92
N GLU A 655 20.62 13.77 21.19
CA GLU A 655 20.28 14.56 20.01
C GLU A 655 19.72 13.66 18.90
N THR A 656 18.63 14.11 18.26
CA THR A 656 18.04 13.44 17.11
C THR A 656 18.95 13.57 15.89
N VAL A 657 19.30 12.43 15.28
CA VAL A 657 20.10 12.39 14.04
C VAL A 657 19.16 12.24 12.84
N ARG A 658 19.43 12.98 11.77
CA ARG A 658 18.69 12.90 10.50
C ARG A 658 19.52 12.30 9.38
N ALA A 659 18.87 11.53 8.52
CA ALA A 659 19.46 10.99 7.31
C ALA A 659 19.69 12.08 6.25
N ASP A 660 20.64 11.87 5.32
CA ASP A 660 20.82 12.76 4.16
C ASP A 660 19.51 12.83 3.36
N ALA A 661 19.05 14.04 3.02
CA ALA A 661 17.83 14.29 2.25
C ALA A 661 17.76 13.54 0.90
N LYS A 662 18.88 13.09 0.35
CA LYS A 662 18.93 12.24 -0.85
C LYS A 662 18.34 10.85 -0.63
N LEU A 663 18.26 10.39 0.62
CA LEU A 663 17.64 9.12 1.01
C LEU A 663 16.12 9.28 1.10
N VAL A 664 15.48 9.41 -0.07
CA VAL A 664 14.05 9.62 -0.19
C VAL A 664 13.30 8.33 0.20
N PRO A 665 12.56 8.30 1.31
CA PRO A 665 11.98 7.07 1.81
C PRO A 665 10.59 6.79 1.23
N VAL A 666 10.45 5.65 0.56
CA VAL A 666 9.16 5.07 0.16
C VAL A 666 8.72 4.06 1.21
N GLY A 667 7.53 4.25 1.79
CA GLY A 667 7.00 3.38 2.83
C GLY A 667 7.73 3.51 4.17
N THR A 668 7.95 2.40 4.87
CA THR A 668 8.57 2.36 6.19
C THR A 668 10.02 1.89 6.12
N ALA A 669 10.89 2.54 6.88
CA ALA A 669 12.26 2.11 7.07
C ALA A 669 12.36 1.19 8.30
N ALA A 670 13.40 0.36 8.33
CA ALA A 670 13.63 -0.62 9.38
C ALA A 670 15.08 -0.57 9.88
N MET A 671 15.25 -0.88 11.17
CA MET A 671 16.56 -0.93 11.82
C MET A 671 17.10 -2.36 11.83
N ALA A 672 18.42 -2.48 11.77
CA ALA A 672 19.16 -3.72 12.02
C ALA A 672 20.55 -3.42 12.58
N MET A 673 21.21 -4.47 13.06
CA MET A 673 22.62 -4.47 13.41
C MET A 673 23.45 -5.11 12.30
N ASP A 674 24.54 -4.47 11.89
CA ASP A 674 25.52 -5.09 11.00
C ASP A 674 26.47 -6.04 11.76
N ALA A 675 27.34 -6.73 11.02
CA ALA A 675 28.32 -7.66 11.60
C ALA A 675 29.35 -7.00 12.52
N GLY A 676 29.50 -5.68 12.43
CA GLY A 676 30.32 -4.89 13.35
C GLY A 676 29.58 -4.46 14.61
N HIS A 677 28.34 -4.92 14.81
CA HIS A 677 27.44 -4.45 15.87
C HIS A 677 27.15 -2.95 15.79
N ARG A 678 27.11 -2.38 14.58
CA ARG A 678 26.65 -1.01 14.37
C ARG A 678 25.20 -0.99 13.93
N LEU A 679 24.46 -0.02 14.43
CA LEU A 679 23.10 0.23 13.99
C LEU A 679 23.10 0.66 12.52
N CYS A 680 22.16 0.12 11.77
CA CYS A 680 21.90 0.43 10.39
C CYS A 680 20.40 0.64 10.18
N VAL A 681 20.06 1.54 9.27
CA VAL A 681 18.68 1.78 8.81
C VAL A 681 18.61 1.44 7.33
N ALA A 682 17.69 0.55 6.96
CA ALA A 682 17.38 0.22 5.58
C ALA A 682 15.97 0.70 5.23
N GLY A 683 15.79 1.24 4.03
CA GLY A 683 14.49 1.61 3.50
C GLY A 683 14.47 1.51 1.98
N MET A 684 13.32 1.79 1.37
CA MET A 684 13.16 1.74 -0.09
C MET A 684 13.26 3.14 -0.70
N SER A 685 13.92 3.23 -1.86
CA SER A 685 14.01 4.43 -2.68
C SER A 685 12.92 4.45 -3.77
N PRO A 686 12.65 5.62 -4.38
CA PRO A 686 11.70 5.72 -5.49
C PRO A 686 12.08 4.94 -6.75
N ASP A 687 13.31 4.49 -6.90
CA ASP A 687 13.75 3.58 -7.98
C ASP A 687 13.45 2.10 -7.68
N ALA A 688 12.77 1.83 -6.56
CA ALA A 688 12.50 0.52 -6.01
C ALA A 688 13.78 -0.28 -5.68
N SER A 689 14.84 0.40 -5.24
CA SER A 689 16.04 -0.16 -4.61
C SER A 689 16.07 0.09 -3.10
N PRO A 690 16.64 -0.83 -2.30
CA PRO A 690 16.93 -0.51 -0.92
C PRO A 690 18.11 0.46 -0.83
N TRP A 691 18.03 1.41 0.09
CA TRP A 691 19.15 2.22 0.54
C TRP A 691 19.58 1.78 1.94
N LEU A 692 20.77 2.20 2.36
CA LEU A 692 21.31 1.91 3.69
C LEU A 692 21.92 3.18 4.29
N TRP A 693 21.55 3.47 5.53
CA TRP A 693 22.12 4.54 6.34
C TRP A 693 22.73 3.95 7.61
N ARG A 694 23.93 4.40 7.96
CA ARG A 694 24.61 4.06 9.22
C ARG A 694 24.69 5.33 10.06
N PRO A 695 23.73 5.57 10.97
CA PRO A 695 23.74 6.74 11.83
C PRO A 695 24.96 6.70 12.75
N GLU A 696 25.59 7.86 12.96
CA GLU A 696 26.56 8.04 14.03
C GLU A 696 25.75 8.32 15.30
N VAL A 697 25.60 7.31 16.17
CA VAL A 697 24.88 7.46 17.43
C VAL A 697 25.92 7.65 18.53
N PRO A 698 25.76 8.62 19.44
CA PRO A 698 26.58 8.66 20.65
C PRO A 698 26.48 7.29 21.32
N HIS A 699 27.61 6.65 21.62
CA HIS A 699 27.71 5.33 22.26
C HIS A 699 27.69 4.07 21.35
N SER A 700 27.67 4.18 20.01
CA SER A 700 27.82 3.02 19.09
C SER A 700 29.24 2.72 18.63
#